data_AF-A0A2S0HTP6-F1
#
_entry.id   AF-A0A2S0HTP6-F1
#
_cell.length_a   1.000
_cell.length_b   1.000
_cell.length_c   1.000
_cell.angle_alpha   90.00
_cell.angle_beta   90.00
_cell.angle_gamma   90.00
#
_symmetry.space_group_name_H-M   'P 1'
#
loop_
_entity.id
_entity.type
_entity.pdbx_description
1 polymer ?
#
loop_
_entity_poly.entity_id
_entity_poly.type
_entity_poly.pdbx_seq_one_letter_code
_entity_poly.pdbx_strand_id
1 'polypeptide(L)'
;MSRVLFIFFLFLNFIATAQMDTDEDRYYFYVTINDLGNLTFSDNGDGTLGLVTQNESQEANIYNAYKVYEFEPAFPGSRLDHLKKVYRIVTNRVELLGRLWHNFPEKYTKIDQFYPNETSFYPNDYGSTSPVTNLGVEQPLYDLDLINAAGAWGITLGSEKVVMGISDAKIDSTNTEFLNRIEYLSYKDIQSGLQCAHGTNVAAIAAASANNAYGRPGICSNCRIVSHGYGTFKFVEELVAAGARVINTSWAVCNMGKYHKEIEDRINEMYEDGILIVAGAGNAKNCNREDDYAPDDYAYPASYEKVISVTGVHSRFSSHLDSTYIDTEGYTGARHLKDRHASNFAIVKSGKVIAKYQKYVMQFNESIDICAPARSYLLGNDLCGNETIYGGATSSTAPYVTGVIGLMWSVNYCLDSYETESILKLTSAAIDHLPGNEPFAGKLGSGRVDAFKAVKMARDMKELMGTVHIKGRDFSRFHFKLKNSPYNIQIEDQIFRDSSSVAFSARNSIVLKPGTRLAPDASSFVKLSIDPSVSTAECFPKPTKKYESVYPATESSSTTRSTRLYNFKVNYSKEDEQIQVEVLSATLKKQRGATFVVKIYTPDNRLLKEEEFTFPENAAIDIDIDGLKFCNVEITFGERKEFHRIKIRS
;
A
#
# COMPACT_ATOMS: atom_id res chain seq x y z
N MET A 1 -17.95 -69.41 -11.61
CA MET A 1 -17.52 -68.40 -12.60
C MET A 1 -17.30 -67.07 -11.88
N SER A 2 -16.24 -66.37 -12.26
CA SER A 2 -15.80 -65.03 -11.86
C SER A 2 -15.25 -64.80 -10.44
N ARG A 3 -13.98 -64.37 -10.44
CA ARG A 3 -13.17 -63.91 -9.30
C ARG A 3 -13.60 -62.48 -8.93
N VAL A 4 -13.79 -62.19 -7.64
CA VAL A 4 -13.94 -60.83 -7.14
C VAL A 4 -12.56 -60.32 -6.70
N LEU A 5 -12.12 -59.24 -7.35
CA LEU A 5 -10.87 -58.53 -7.15
C LEU A 5 -11.06 -57.53 -5.99
N PHE A 6 -10.35 -57.70 -4.87
CA PHE A 6 -10.26 -56.68 -3.82
C PHE A 6 -9.13 -55.70 -4.19
N ILE A 7 -9.49 -54.48 -4.57
CA ILE A 7 -8.55 -53.37 -4.79
C ILE A 7 -8.35 -52.65 -3.45
N PHE A 8 -7.13 -52.74 -2.92
CA PHE A 8 -6.67 -51.96 -1.77
C PHE A 8 -6.34 -50.53 -2.25
N PHE A 9 -7.10 -49.53 -1.82
CA PHE A 9 -6.72 -48.12 -2.00
C PHE A 9 -5.76 -47.71 -0.88
N LEU A 10 -4.49 -47.54 -1.23
CA LEU A 10 -3.47 -46.89 -0.41
C LEU A 10 -3.69 -45.37 -0.48
N PHE A 11 -4.26 -44.79 0.59
CA PHE A 11 -4.25 -43.35 0.80
C PHE A 11 -2.85 -42.92 1.24
N LEU A 12 -2.08 -42.35 0.30
CA LEU A 12 -0.89 -41.56 0.60
C LEU A 12 -1.34 -40.18 1.09
N ASN A 13 -1.34 -40.00 2.41
CA ASN A 13 -1.45 -38.67 3.02
C ASN A 13 -0.16 -37.89 2.74
N PHE A 14 -0.19 -37.00 1.76
CA PHE A 14 0.76 -35.89 1.67
C PHE A 14 0.41 -34.90 2.79
N ILE A 15 1.16 -34.94 3.89
CA ILE A 15 1.19 -33.84 4.85
C ILE A 15 1.98 -32.72 4.17
N ALA A 16 1.26 -31.79 3.55
CA ALA A 16 1.84 -30.52 3.15
C ALA A 16 2.11 -29.72 4.42
N THR A 17 3.36 -29.73 4.88
CA THR A 17 3.83 -28.78 5.89
C THR A 17 3.83 -27.40 5.23
N ALA A 18 2.82 -26.58 5.56
CA ALA A 18 2.84 -25.16 5.29
C ALA A 18 3.94 -24.53 6.14
N GLN A 19 5.13 -24.40 5.57
CA GLN A 19 6.22 -23.64 6.16
C GLN A 19 5.80 -22.17 6.04
N MET A 20 5.55 -21.51 7.18
CA MET A 20 5.44 -20.06 7.22
C MET A 20 6.80 -19.50 6.83
N ASP A 21 6.93 -19.07 5.56
CA ASP A 21 8.11 -18.38 5.07
C ASP A 21 8.23 -17.08 5.88
N THR A 22 9.30 -16.95 6.66
CA THR A 22 9.73 -15.63 7.13
C THR A 22 10.13 -14.85 5.89
N ASP A 23 9.52 -13.68 5.67
CA ASP A 23 9.74 -12.74 4.57
C ASP A 23 11.22 -12.28 4.52
N GLU A 24 12.13 -13.17 4.10
CA GLU A 24 13.54 -12.87 3.86
C GLU A 24 13.71 -12.61 2.36
N ASP A 25 14.21 -11.42 2.02
CA ASP A 25 14.37 -10.96 0.63
C ASP A 25 15.17 -11.98 -0.20
N ARG A 26 14.62 -12.44 -1.33
CA ARG A 26 15.30 -13.35 -2.27
C ARG A 26 15.62 -12.63 -3.58
N TYR A 27 16.88 -12.66 -3.97
CA TYR A 27 17.38 -12.07 -5.22
C TYR A 27 17.80 -13.17 -6.20
N TYR A 28 17.33 -13.10 -7.45
CA TYR A 28 17.49 -14.15 -8.46
C TYR A 28 18.39 -13.66 -9.59
N PHE A 29 19.38 -14.46 -9.97
CA PHE A 29 20.37 -14.06 -10.97
C PHE A 29 20.68 -15.17 -11.96
N TYR A 30 20.83 -14.79 -13.22
CA TYR A 30 21.59 -15.56 -14.20
C TYR A 30 23.03 -15.06 -14.19
N VAL A 31 23.95 -15.98 -13.92
CA VAL A 31 25.37 -15.66 -13.82
C VAL A 31 26.14 -16.53 -14.81
N THR A 32 26.86 -15.89 -15.73
CA THR A 32 27.80 -16.60 -16.62
C THR A 32 29.09 -16.88 -15.86
N ILE A 33 29.33 -18.15 -15.57
CA ILE A 33 30.53 -18.65 -14.90
C ILE A 33 31.39 -19.37 -15.95
N ASN A 34 32.51 -18.74 -16.33
CA ASN A 34 33.40 -19.22 -17.40
C ASN A 34 34.08 -20.54 -17.07
N ASP A 35 34.45 -20.71 -15.80
CA ASP A 35 35.06 -21.91 -15.23
C ASP A 35 34.44 -22.15 -13.85
N LEU A 36 33.66 -23.23 -13.69
CA LEU A 36 33.00 -23.54 -12.44
C LEU A 36 34.01 -23.95 -11.34
N GLY A 37 35.14 -24.53 -11.73
CA GLY A 37 36.09 -25.14 -10.79
C GLY A 37 35.42 -26.22 -9.91
N ASN A 38 35.76 -26.22 -8.62
CA ASN A 38 35.26 -27.18 -7.62
C ASN A 38 34.07 -26.65 -6.79
N LEU A 39 33.30 -25.71 -7.32
CA LEU A 39 32.11 -25.20 -6.62
C LEU A 39 31.04 -26.29 -6.55
N THR A 40 30.83 -26.81 -5.34
CA THR A 40 29.85 -27.85 -5.06
C THR A 40 29.01 -27.39 -3.89
N PHE A 41 27.68 -27.45 -4.00
CA PHE A 41 26.77 -26.98 -2.95
C PHE A 41 25.97 -28.14 -2.37
N SER A 42 25.68 -28.09 -1.07
CA SER A 42 24.81 -29.04 -0.37
C SER A 42 23.71 -28.30 0.38
N ASP A 43 22.55 -28.92 0.50
CA ASP A 43 21.43 -28.43 1.32
C ASP A 43 21.82 -28.43 2.80
N ASN A 44 21.60 -27.31 3.48
CA ASN A 44 21.85 -27.13 4.92
C ASN A 44 20.68 -27.61 5.79
N GLY A 45 19.54 -27.97 5.20
CA GLY A 45 18.32 -28.42 5.90
C GLY A 45 17.40 -27.30 6.38
N ASP A 46 17.78 -26.04 6.15
CA ASP A 46 17.00 -24.83 6.49
C ASP A 46 16.48 -24.08 5.24
N GLY A 47 16.59 -24.71 4.06
CA GLY A 47 16.26 -24.10 2.77
C GLY A 47 17.39 -23.28 2.14
N THR A 48 18.58 -23.25 2.75
CA THR A 48 19.79 -22.67 2.17
C THR A 48 20.80 -23.73 1.70
N LEU A 49 21.72 -23.33 0.84
CA LEU A 49 22.81 -24.10 0.29
C LEU A 49 24.13 -23.65 0.91
N GLY A 50 24.89 -24.60 1.44
CA GLY A 50 26.27 -24.42 1.90
C GLY A 50 27.27 -24.87 0.85
N LEU A 51 28.39 -24.15 0.71
CA LEU A 51 29.48 -24.57 -0.18
C LEU A 51 30.25 -25.74 0.45
N VAL A 52 30.34 -26.86 -0.28
CA VAL A 52 31.15 -28.03 0.07
C VAL A 52 32.56 -27.84 -0.49
N THR A 53 33.49 -27.42 0.36
CA THR A 53 34.92 -27.32 0.02
C THR A 53 35.80 -27.84 1.16
N GLN A 54 36.94 -28.45 0.81
CA GLN A 54 37.96 -28.86 1.79
C GLN A 54 39.04 -27.78 2.01
N ASN A 55 39.08 -26.74 1.18
CA ASN A 55 40.05 -25.64 1.27
C ASN A 55 39.33 -24.31 1.43
N GLU A 56 39.78 -23.50 2.41
CA GLU A 56 39.40 -22.09 2.51
C GLU A 56 40.03 -21.31 1.34
N SER A 57 39.17 -20.79 0.46
CA SER A 57 39.56 -19.86 -0.61
C SER A 57 38.81 -18.55 -0.43
N GLN A 58 39.33 -17.47 -1.02
CA GLN A 58 38.62 -16.18 -1.00
C GLN A 58 37.22 -16.27 -1.63
N GLU A 59 37.05 -17.10 -2.65
CA GLU A 59 35.75 -17.39 -3.27
C GLU A 59 34.81 -18.12 -2.30
N ALA A 60 35.31 -19.13 -1.59
CA ALA A 60 34.55 -19.84 -0.57
C ALA A 60 34.13 -18.91 0.59
N ASN A 61 35.04 -18.04 1.04
CA ASN A 61 34.75 -17.06 2.09
C ASN A 61 33.68 -16.05 1.66
N ILE A 62 33.63 -15.70 0.37
CA ILE A 62 32.55 -14.85 -0.16
C ILE A 62 31.22 -15.61 -0.11
N TYR A 63 31.13 -16.84 -0.62
CA TYR A 63 29.88 -17.61 -0.56
C TYR A 63 29.41 -17.86 0.88
N ASN A 64 30.30 -18.25 1.78
CA ASN A 64 29.97 -18.55 3.18
C ASN A 64 29.52 -17.33 4.00
N ALA A 65 29.72 -16.11 3.47
CA ALA A 65 29.26 -14.88 4.12
C ALA A 65 27.79 -14.52 3.80
N TYR A 66 27.13 -15.24 2.90
CA TYR A 66 25.75 -14.96 2.46
C TYR A 66 24.91 -16.24 2.41
N LYS A 67 23.58 -16.10 2.49
CA LYS A 67 22.67 -17.24 2.28
C LYS A 67 22.46 -17.42 0.79
N VAL A 68 22.81 -18.59 0.29
CA VAL A 68 22.45 -19.04 -1.07
C VAL A 68 21.24 -19.95 -0.92
N TYR A 69 20.18 -19.72 -1.68
CA TYR A 69 19.00 -20.59 -1.71
C TYR A 69 19.01 -21.51 -2.91
N GLU A 70 19.73 -21.12 -3.96
CA GLU A 70 19.76 -21.86 -5.19
C GLU A 70 21.07 -21.64 -5.93
N PHE A 71 21.60 -22.71 -6.52
CA PHE A 71 22.78 -22.71 -7.37
C PHE A 71 22.68 -23.88 -8.36
N GLU A 72 22.21 -23.63 -9.57
CA GLU A 72 22.00 -24.68 -10.58
C GLU A 72 22.20 -24.18 -12.01
N PRO A 73 22.43 -25.04 -13.01
CA PRO A 73 22.49 -24.62 -14.41
C PRO A 73 21.15 -24.00 -14.85
N ALA A 74 21.20 -22.81 -15.45
CA ALA A 74 20.00 -22.10 -15.94
C ALA A 74 19.35 -22.79 -17.15
N PHE A 75 20.16 -23.45 -17.98
CA PHE A 75 19.72 -24.10 -19.21
C PHE A 75 20.25 -25.53 -19.31
N PRO A 76 19.84 -26.45 -18.41
CA PRO A 76 20.46 -27.77 -18.26
C PRO A 76 20.32 -28.65 -19.53
N GLY A 77 19.32 -28.40 -20.36
CA GLY A 77 19.10 -29.13 -21.63
C GLY A 77 19.77 -28.50 -22.86
N SER A 78 20.49 -27.38 -22.73
CA SER A 78 21.04 -26.67 -23.88
C SER A 78 22.30 -27.33 -24.44
N ARG A 79 22.40 -27.40 -25.77
CA ARG A 79 23.60 -27.88 -26.48
C ARG A 79 24.63 -26.79 -26.72
N LEU A 80 24.24 -25.51 -26.57
CA LEU A 80 25.09 -24.36 -26.87
C LEU A 80 26.06 -24.08 -25.71
N ASP A 81 27.36 -24.05 -25.99
CA ASP A 81 28.39 -23.97 -24.95
C ASP A 81 28.33 -22.70 -24.10
N HIS A 82 27.91 -21.57 -24.68
CA HIS A 82 27.73 -20.33 -23.91
C HIS A 82 26.53 -20.38 -22.96
N LEU A 83 25.49 -21.18 -23.25
CA LEU A 83 24.33 -21.36 -22.35
C LEU A 83 24.61 -22.36 -21.23
N LYS A 84 25.48 -23.35 -21.46
CA LYS A 84 25.93 -24.30 -20.41
C LYS A 84 26.72 -23.61 -19.29
N LYS A 85 27.25 -22.41 -19.53
CA LYS A 85 27.99 -21.59 -18.57
C LYS A 85 27.09 -20.70 -17.71
N VAL A 86 25.79 -20.67 -17.95
CA VAL A 86 24.86 -19.80 -17.22
C VAL A 86 24.25 -20.57 -16.05
N TYR A 87 24.38 -20.03 -14.84
CA TYR A 87 23.84 -20.59 -13.61
C TYR A 87 22.77 -19.68 -13.03
N ARG A 88 21.71 -20.28 -12.50
CA ARG A 88 20.72 -19.63 -11.65
C ARG A 88 21.26 -19.61 -10.22
N ILE A 89 21.44 -18.41 -9.67
CA ILE A 89 21.87 -18.20 -8.29
C ILE A 89 20.80 -17.38 -7.57
N VAL A 90 20.32 -17.88 -6.43
CA VAL A 90 19.38 -17.18 -5.56
C VAL A 90 20.04 -16.90 -4.22
N THR A 91 19.99 -15.66 -3.75
CA THR A 91 20.70 -15.23 -2.52
C THR A 91 19.87 -14.22 -1.73
N ASN A 92 20.16 -14.08 -0.43
CA ASN A 92 19.51 -13.06 0.41
C ASN A 92 20.10 -11.66 0.25
N ARG A 93 21.23 -11.53 -0.46
CA ARG A 93 21.99 -10.29 -0.58
C ARG A 93 22.68 -10.19 -1.93
N VAL A 94 22.42 -9.09 -2.63
CA VAL A 94 23.02 -8.79 -3.96
C VAL A 94 24.54 -8.61 -3.89
N GLU A 95 25.08 -8.26 -2.71
CA GLU A 95 26.51 -8.07 -2.48
C GLU A 95 27.33 -9.36 -2.69
N LEU A 96 26.71 -10.54 -2.59
CA LEU A 96 27.34 -11.80 -2.97
C LEU A 96 27.88 -11.70 -4.40
N LEU A 97 27.01 -11.38 -5.36
CA LEU A 97 27.41 -11.35 -6.77
C LEU A 97 28.31 -10.16 -7.09
N GLY A 98 28.08 -9.01 -6.46
CA GLY A 98 28.98 -7.86 -6.60
C GLY A 98 30.41 -8.18 -6.17
N ARG A 99 30.60 -8.93 -5.07
CA ARG A 99 31.91 -9.37 -4.60
C ARG A 99 32.52 -10.45 -5.49
N LEU A 100 31.73 -11.42 -5.96
CA LEU A 100 32.21 -12.45 -6.89
C LEU A 100 32.70 -11.82 -8.20
N TRP A 101 31.93 -10.89 -8.76
CA TRP A 101 32.30 -10.14 -9.96
C TRP A 101 33.56 -9.30 -9.77
N HIS A 102 33.64 -8.55 -8.66
CA HIS A 102 34.79 -7.68 -8.40
C HIS A 102 36.09 -8.45 -8.16
N ASN A 103 36.03 -9.56 -7.41
CA ASN A 103 37.24 -10.33 -7.07
C ASN A 103 37.63 -11.35 -8.15
N PHE A 104 36.67 -11.81 -8.97
CA PHE A 104 36.91 -12.81 -10.01
C PHE A 104 36.22 -12.44 -11.35
N PRO A 105 36.54 -11.27 -11.94
CA PRO A 105 35.82 -10.74 -13.11
C PRO A 105 35.95 -11.60 -14.37
N GLU A 106 37.03 -12.37 -14.51
CA GLU A 106 37.23 -13.31 -15.63
C GLU A 106 36.42 -14.61 -15.47
N LYS A 107 36.08 -14.97 -14.23
CA LYS A 107 35.27 -16.16 -13.91
C LYS A 107 33.78 -15.83 -13.99
N TYR A 108 33.33 -14.77 -13.32
CA TYR A 108 31.96 -14.31 -13.34
C TYR A 108 31.82 -13.17 -14.34
N THR A 109 31.51 -13.47 -15.60
CA THR A 109 31.63 -12.48 -16.68
C THR A 109 30.36 -11.73 -17.02
N LYS A 110 29.20 -12.28 -16.64
CA LYS A 110 27.90 -11.64 -16.84
C LYS A 110 27.01 -11.95 -15.66
N ILE A 111 26.38 -10.93 -15.11
CA ILE A 111 25.37 -11.05 -14.06
C ILE A 111 24.13 -10.34 -14.56
N ASP A 112 23.09 -11.10 -14.80
CA ASP A 112 21.77 -10.61 -15.17
C ASP A 112 20.82 -10.96 -14.03
N GLN A 113 20.44 -9.98 -13.23
CA GLN A 113 19.36 -10.18 -12.28
C GLN A 113 18.05 -10.39 -13.04
N PHE A 114 17.28 -11.38 -12.61
CA PHE A 114 15.95 -11.62 -13.15
C PHE A 114 14.96 -11.76 -12.00
N TYR A 115 13.68 -11.84 -12.34
CA TYR A 115 12.63 -12.18 -11.42
C TYR A 115 11.95 -13.43 -11.96
N PRO A 116 11.65 -14.45 -11.13
CA PRO A 116 10.71 -15.47 -11.54
C PRO A 116 9.44 -14.77 -12.05
N ASN A 117 8.72 -15.37 -13.00
CA ASN A 117 7.54 -14.74 -13.60
C ASN A 117 6.69 -14.11 -12.49
N GLU A 118 6.53 -12.78 -12.55
CA GLU A 118 5.75 -12.02 -11.58
C GLU A 118 4.31 -12.51 -11.69
N THR A 119 3.96 -13.46 -10.82
CA THR A 119 2.63 -14.04 -10.78
C THR A 119 1.81 -13.16 -9.86
N SER A 120 0.65 -12.72 -10.35
CA SER A 120 -0.29 -11.97 -9.54
C SER A 120 -0.64 -12.79 -8.30
N PHE A 121 -0.54 -12.17 -7.13
CA PHE A 121 -0.95 -12.77 -5.87
C PHE A 121 -2.38 -12.35 -5.55
N TYR A 122 -3.26 -13.33 -5.38
CA TYR A 122 -4.65 -13.13 -5.00
C TYR A 122 -4.85 -13.63 -3.57
N PRO A 123 -4.98 -12.73 -2.58
CA PRO A 123 -5.35 -13.09 -1.23
C PRO A 123 -6.60 -13.97 -1.17
N ASN A 124 -6.69 -14.83 -0.16
CA ASN A 124 -7.87 -15.69 0.03
C ASN A 124 -9.16 -14.90 0.36
N ASP A 125 -9.07 -13.58 0.57
CA ASP A 125 -10.14 -12.64 0.88
C ASP A 125 -10.34 -11.57 -0.23
N TYR A 126 -9.81 -11.80 -1.43
CA TYR A 126 -9.84 -10.87 -2.58
C TYR A 126 -11.24 -10.47 -3.08
N GLY A 127 -12.30 -11.15 -2.65
CA GLY A 127 -13.67 -10.95 -3.12
C GLY A 127 -14.02 -11.80 -4.34
N SER A 128 -15.23 -11.60 -4.89
CA SER A 128 -15.80 -12.50 -5.90
C SER A 128 -15.22 -12.35 -7.32
N THR A 129 -14.32 -11.39 -7.53
CA THR A 129 -13.55 -11.27 -8.79
C THR A 129 -12.26 -12.11 -8.78
N SER A 130 -11.94 -12.78 -7.67
CA SER A 130 -10.76 -13.62 -7.53
C SER A 130 -10.78 -14.81 -8.50
N PRO A 131 -9.65 -15.13 -9.16
CA PRO A 131 -9.50 -16.36 -9.94
C PRO A 131 -9.20 -17.59 -9.05
N VAL A 132 -8.97 -17.40 -7.75
CA VAL A 132 -8.78 -18.46 -6.76
C VAL A 132 -9.94 -18.46 -5.75
N THR A 133 -10.04 -19.49 -4.92
CA THR A 133 -11.09 -19.58 -3.89
C THR A 133 -11.05 -18.36 -2.98
N ASN A 134 -12.17 -17.63 -2.94
CA ASN A 134 -12.41 -16.52 -2.01
C ASN A 134 -13.15 -17.02 -0.78
N LEU A 135 -12.67 -16.63 0.39
CA LEU A 135 -13.20 -16.89 1.72
C LEU A 135 -13.59 -15.60 2.46
N GLY A 136 -13.22 -14.43 1.92
CA GLY A 136 -13.62 -13.13 2.45
C GLY A 136 -15.04 -12.74 2.02
N VAL A 137 -15.26 -11.45 1.79
CA VAL A 137 -16.58 -10.95 1.36
C VAL A 137 -16.99 -11.54 0.00
N GLU A 138 -18.24 -12.01 -0.14
CA GLU A 138 -18.79 -12.45 -1.44
C GLU A 138 -19.25 -11.27 -2.33
N GLN A 139 -18.42 -10.23 -2.43
CA GLN A 139 -18.71 -9.02 -3.20
C GLN A 139 -17.59 -8.77 -4.22
N PRO A 140 -17.90 -8.28 -5.44
CA PRO A 140 -16.89 -8.06 -6.47
C PRO A 140 -16.02 -6.84 -6.17
N LEU A 141 -14.70 -7.03 -6.06
CA LEU A 141 -13.75 -5.94 -5.76
C LEU A 141 -13.09 -5.40 -7.02
N TYR A 142 -13.92 -4.84 -7.93
CA TYR A 142 -13.45 -4.25 -9.19
C TYR A 142 -12.45 -3.10 -9.02
N ASP A 143 -12.45 -2.45 -7.86
CA ASP A 143 -11.45 -1.47 -7.45
C ASP A 143 -10.04 -2.05 -7.43
N LEU A 144 -9.87 -3.26 -6.88
CA LEU A 144 -8.59 -3.95 -6.80
C LEU A 144 -8.11 -4.40 -8.19
N ASP A 145 -9.03 -4.95 -8.99
CA ASP A 145 -8.75 -5.36 -10.37
C ASP A 145 -8.36 -4.17 -11.24
N LEU A 146 -9.08 -3.05 -11.05
CA LEU A 146 -8.86 -1.84 -11.82
C LEU A 146 -7.40 -1.39 -11.66
N ILE A 147 -6.93 -1.23 -10.41
CA ILE A 147 -5.57 -0.73 -10.12
C ILE A 147 -4.47 -1.78 -10.24
N ASN A 148 -4.78 -3.01 -10.67
CA ASN A 148 -3.82 -4.11 -10.74
C ASN A 148 -3.17 -4.41 -9.38
N ALA A 149 -3.98 -4.48 -8.32
CA ALA A 149 -3.52 -4.74 -6.96
C ALA A 149 -2.86 -6.12 -6.82
N ALA A 150 -3.46 -7.16 -7.43
CA ALA A 150 -2.90 -8.52 -7.40
C ALA A 150 -1.51 -8.61 -8.03
N GLY A 151 -1.24 -7.84 -9.10
CA GLY A 151 0.11 -7.71 -9.65
C GLY A 151 1.10 -7.11 -8.65
N ALA A 152 0.71 -6.03 -7.96
CA ALA A 152 1.53 -5.39 -6.93
C ALA A 152 1.81 -6.33 -5.75
N TRP A 153 0.81 -7.08 -5.32
CA TRP A 153 0.93 -8.07 -4.24
C TRP A 153 1.78 -9.27 -4.62
N GLY A 154 1.91 -9.57 -5.92
CA GLY A 154 2.92 -10.50 -6.42
C GLY A 154 4.37 -10.03 -6.19
N ILE A 155 4.57 -8.75 -5.85
CA ILE A 155 5.87 -8.17 -5.47
C ILE A 155 5.99 -8.03 -3.96
N THR A 156 5.00 -7.44 -3.29
CA THR A 156 4.99 -7.27 -1.82
C THR A 156 3.57 -7.02 -1.29
N LEU A 157 3.28 -7.49 -0.07
CA LEU A 157 2.07 -7.12 0.68
C LEU A 157 2.28 -5.87 1.57
N GLY A 158 3.49 -5.31 1.58
CA GLY A 158 3.89 -4.20 2.43
C GLY A 158 4.91 -4.57 3.49
N SER A 159 5.32 -3.59 4.28
CA SER A 159 6.29 -3.76 5.38
C SER A 159 5.90 -2.90 6.57
N GLU A 160 6.08 -3.44 7.79
CA GLU A 160 5.87 -2.69 9.03
C GLU A 160 6.83 -1.51 9.19
N LYS A 161 7.91 -1.45 8.39
CA LYS A 161 8.81 -0.30 8.29
C LYS A 161 8.10 0.97 7.77
N VAL A 162 6.98 0.80 7.07
CA VAL A 162 6.18 1.90 6.54
C VAL A 162 5.02 2.19 7.48
N VAL A 163 5.06 3.39 8.09
CA VAL A 163 4.01 3.89 8.97
C VAL A 163 3.13 4.88 8.20
N MET A 164 1.86 4.53 8.07
CA MET A 164 0.85 5.34 7.40
C MET A 164 -0.01 6.09 8.42
N GLY A 165 -0.19 7.39 8.20
CA GLY A 165 -1.09 8.23 8.96
C GLY A 165 -2.49 8.24 8.35
N ILE A 166 -3.53 7.94 9.12
CA ILE A 166 -4.92 8.08 8.68
C ILE A 166 -5.58 9.21 9.49
N SER A 167 -5.78 10.36 8.85
CA SER A 167 -6.53 11.50 9.41
C SER A 167 -8.00 11.36 8.99
N ASP A 168 -8.79 10.71 9.83
CA ASP A 168 -10.20 10.38 9.55
C ASP A 168 -11.04 10.29 10.84
N ALA A 169 -12.29 9.86 10.73
CA ALA A 169 -13.10 9.41 11.85
C ALA A 169 -12.50 8.14 12.48
N LYS A 170 -13.15 7.64 13.54
CA LYS A 170 -12.72 6.43 14.24
C LYS A 170 -12.60 5.26 13.25
N ILE A 171 -11.48 4.54 13.35
CA ILE A 171 -11.32 3.21 12.77
C ILE A 171 -11.79 2.22 13.83
N ASP A 172 -12.49 1.16 13.46
CA ASP A 172 -12.81 0.08 14.38
C ASP A 172 -11.60 -0.87 14.54
N SER A 173 -10.79 -0.64 15.57
CA SER A 173 -9.64 -1.51 15.87
C SER A 173 -10.01 -2.90 16.38
N THR A 174 -11.29 -3.15 16.66
CA THR A 174 -11.79 -4.48 17.07
C THR A 174 -12.08 -5.37 15.86
N ASN A 175 -12.22 -4.76 14.67
CA ASN A 175 -12.38 -5.50 13.43
C ASN A 175 -11.15 -6.36 13.16
N THR A 176 -11.37 -7.61 12.74
CA THR A 176 -10.32 -8.59 12.43
C THR A 176 -9.26 -8.05 11.47
N GLU A 177 -9.63 -7.13 10.58
CA GLU A 177 -8.71 -6.50 9.62
C GLU A 177 -7.61 -5.64 10.24
N PHE A 178 -7.82 -5.13 11.46
CA PHE A 178 -6.95 -4.11 12.08
C PHE A 178 -6.37 -4.52 13.42
N LEU A 179 -6.59 -5.76 13.86
CA LEU A 179 -6.16 -6.24 15.17
C LEU A 179 -4.66 -6.00 15.40
N ASN A 180 -4.35 -5.31 16.51
CA ASN A 180 -2.99 -4.95 16.94
C ASN A 180 -2.18 -4.08 15.95
N ARG A 181 -2.83 -3.44 14.97
CA ARG A 181 -2.15 -2.64 13.92
C ARG A 181 -2.46 -1.15 13.93
N ILE A 182 -3.38 -0.70 14.78
CA ILE A 182 -3.77 0.71 14.89
C ILE A 182 -3.21 1.32 16.17
N GLU A 183 -2.42 2.37 16.03
CA GLU A 183 -2.10 3.30 17.11
C GLU A 183 -2.99 4.54 16.99
N TYR A 184 -3.86 4.80 17.97
CA TYR A 184 -4.62 6.06 18.00
C TYR A 184 -3.84 7.13 18.74
N LEU A 185 -3.93 8.36 18.23
CA LEU A 185 -3.52 9.57 18.94
C LEU A 185 -4.74 10.26 19.58
N SER A 186 -5.84 10.34 18.82
CA SER A 186 -7.16 10.79 19.31
C SER A 186 -8.24 10.47 18.28
N TYR A 187 -9.46 10.19 18.74
CA TYR A 187 -10.64 10.04 17.89
C TYR A 187 -11.92 10.54 18.60
N LYS A 188 -12.95 10.84 17.81
CA LYS A 188 -14.32 11.06 18.30
C LYS A 188 -15.11 9.78 18.12
N ASP A 189 -15.75 9.32 19.18
CA ASP A 189 -16.53 8.07 19.18
C ASP A 189 -17.98 8.35 18.75
N ILE A 190 -18.23 8.25 17.45
CA ILE A 190 -19.53 8.52 16.83
C ILE A 190 -20.21 7.17 16.54
N GLN A 191 -21.37 6.95 17.14
CA GLN A 191 -22.05 5.64 17.12
C GLN A 191 -23.01 5.42 15.94
N SER A 192 -23.30 6.46 15.13
CA SER A 192 -24.23 6.35 14.00
C SER A 192 -23.96 7.40 12.92
N GLY A 193 -24.56 7.19 11.74
CA GLY A 193 -24.42 8.09 10.58
C GLY A 193 -23.12 7.88 9.79
N LEU A 194 -22.92 8.69 8.75
CA LEU A 194 -21.81 8.50 7.80
C LEU A 194 -20.42 8.54 8.46
N GLN A 195 -20.26 9.31 9.53
CA GLN A 195 -18.99 9.46 10.24
C GLN A 195 -18.65 8.25 11.14
N CYS A 196 -19.61 7.39 11.46
CA CYS A 196 -19.39 6.26 12.36
C CYS A 196 -18.46 5.18 11.75
N ALA A 197 -18.55 4.94 10.44
CA ALA A 197 -17.76 3.93 9.73
C ALA A 197 -16.70 4.51 8.77
N HIS A 198 -16.66 5.84 8.60
CA HIS A 198 -15.85 6.46 7.54
C HIS A 198 -14.37 6.13 7.68
N GLY A 199 -13.82 6.23 8.90
CA GLY A 199 -12.42 5.91 9.19
C GLY A 199 -12.11 4.44 8.93
N THR A 200 -12.96 3.52 9.40
CA THR A 200 -12.84 2.08 9.14
C THR A 200 -12.80 1.76 7.65
N ASN A 201 -13.69 2.37 6.86
CA ASN A 201 -13.73 2.17 5.40
C ASN A 201 -12.45 2.70 4.72
N VAL A 202 -11.99 3.89 5.10
CA VAL A 202 -10.77 4.50 4.58
C VAL A 202 -9.54 3.65 4.91
N ALA A 203 -9.41 3.22 6.16
CA ALA A 203 -8.33 2.36 6.61
C ALA A 203 -8.38 0.99 5.93
N ALA A 204 -9.57 0.45 5.65
CA ALA A 204 -9.72 -0.85 5.01
C ALA A 204 -9.19 -0.81 3.59
N ILE A 205 -9.49 0.26 2.85
CA ILE A 205 -8.93 0.49 1.52
C ILE A 205 -7.41 0.55 1.58
N ALA A 206 -6.86 1.35 2.49
CA ALA A 206 -5.40 1.55 2.56
C ALA A 206 -4.64 0.30 3.02
N ALA A 207 -5.11 -0.41 4.06
CA ALA A 207 -4.30 -1.39 4.78
C ALA A 207 -5.07 -2.40 5.66
N ALA A 208 -6.33 -2.74 5.33
CA ALA A 208 -6.91 -3.99 5.87
C ALA A 208 -5.97 -5.18 5.66
N SER A 209 -6.04 -6.17 6.54
CA SER A 209 -5.18 -7.34 6.47
C SER A 209 -5.55 -8.18 5.24
N ALA A 210 -4.60 -8.94 4.73
CA ALA A 210 -4.84 -9.88 3.63
C ALA A 210 -4.63 -11.32 4.12
N ASN A 211 -5.23 -12.27 3.41
CA ASN A 211 -5.14 -13.71 3.67
C ASN A 211 -5.75 -14.15 5.01
N ASN A 212 -6.70 -13.39 5.57
CA ASN A 212 -7.32 -13.71 6.85
C ASN A 212 -8.70 -14.37 6.70
N ALA A 213 -9.13 -14.66 5.47
CA ALA A 213 -10.43 -15.25 5.14
C ALA A 213 -11.63 -14.44 5.67
N TYR A 214 -11.49 -13.12 5.75
CA TYR A 214 -12.50 -12.19 6.24
C TYR A 214 -12.48 -10.90 5.42
N GLY A 215 -13.60 -10.18 5.38
CA GLY A 215 -13.65 -8.81 4.86
C GLY A 215 -13.05 -8.62 3.46
N ARG A 216 -12.04 -7.75 3.36
CA ARG A 216 -11.34 -7.41 2.10
C ARG A 216 -9.87 -7.06 2.37
N PRO A 217 -8.93 -7.38 1.47
CA PRO A 217 -7.55 -6.94 1.60
C PRO A 217 -7.39 -5.43 1.38
N GLY A 218 -6.52 -4.80 2.16
CA GLY A 218 -6.06 -3.44 1.95
C GLY A 218 -4.85 -3.39 1.02
N ILE A 219 -4.62 -2.24 0.37
CA ILE A 219 -3.53 -2.10 -0.61
C ILE A 219 -2.16 -2.40 0.01
N CYS A 220 -1.83 -1.83 1.18
CA CYS A 220 -0.62 -2.17 1.93
C CYS A 220 -0.96 -2.97 3.20
N SER A 221 -1.29 -4.25 3.01
CA SER A 221 -1.77 -5.15 4.07
C SER A 221 -0.78 -5.36 5.23
N ASN A 222 0.53 -5.17 5.02
CA ASN A 222 1.56 -5.32 6.07
C ASN A 222 2.10 -3.97 6.59
N CYS A 223 1.57 -2.83 6.14
CA CYS A 223 1.96 -1.50 6.67
C CYS A 223 1.40 -1.25 8.08
N ARG A 224 2.10 -0.44 8.89
CA ARG A 224 1.59 0.04 10.18
C ARG A 224 0.68 1.25 10.03
N ILE A 225 -0.32 1.38 10.90
CA ILE A 225 -1.27 2.50 10.88
C ILE A 225 -1.17 3.29 12.19
N VAL A 226 -0.99 4.60 12.06
CA VAL A 226 -1.25 5.57 13.13
C VAL A 226 -2.47 6.39 12.70
N SER A 227 -3.43 6.61 13.60
CA SER A 227 -4.67 7.31 13.29
C SER A 227 -4.91 8.50 14.20
N HIS A 228 -5.43 9.57 13.61
CA HIS A 228 -5.86 10.78 14.29
C HIS A 228 -7.22 11.22 13.71
N GLY A 229 -7.88 12.14 14.39
CA GLY A 229 -9.03 12.87 13.86
C GLY A 229 -8.78 13.56 12.50
N TYR A 230 -9.82 14.21 11.99
CA TYR A 230 -9.85 14.81 10.66
C TYR A 230 -10.21 16.30 10.66
N GLY A 231 -10.06 16.96 9.50
CA GLY A 231 -10.58 18.31 9.25
C GLY A 231 -9.69 19.46 9.69
N THR A 232 -8.47 19.19 10.18
CA THR A 232 -7.49 20.22 10.56
C THR A 232 -6.07 19.74 10.30
N PHE A 233 -5.20 20.65 9.87
CA PHE A 233 -3.79 20.37 9.62
C PHE A 233 -3.02 20.02 10.89
N LYS A 234 -3.49 20.42 12.08
CA LYS A 234 -2.89 20.03 13.35
C LYS A 234 -2.77 18.52 13.51
N PHE A 235 -3.80 17.79 13.09
CA PHE A 235 -3.81 16.32 13.16
C PHE A 235 -2.79 15.70 12.20
N VAL A 236 -2.49 16.37 11.08
CA VAL A 236 -1.42 15.95 10.16
C VAL A 236 -0.06 16.15 10.83
N GLU A 237 0.20 17.29 11.49
CA GLU A 237 1.44 17.51 12.25
C GLU A 237 1.62 16.45 13.36
N GLU A 238 0.56 16.09 14.07
CA GLU A 238 0.58 15.08 15.14
C GLU A 238 0.81 13.66 14.60
N LEU A 239 0.25 13.31 13.44
CA LEU A 239 0.53 12.04 12.75
C LEU A 239 2.00 11.95 12.31
N VAL A 240 2.53 13.04 11.75
CA VAL A 240 3.95 13.13 11.39
C VAL A 240 4.83 12.94 12.62
N ALA A 241 4.52 13.62 13.74
CA ALA A 241 5.26 13.48 14.99
C ALA A 241 5.23 12.06 15.58
N ALA A 242 4.18 11.29 15.28
CA ALA A 242 4.07 9.87 15.64
C ALA A 242 4.77 8.92 14.64
N GLY A 243 5.45 9.46 13.63
CA GLY A 243 6.28 8.70 12.70
C GLY A 243 5.60 8.35 11.37
N ALA A 244 4.39 8.85 11.10
CA ALA A 244 3.78 8.68 9.80
C ALA A 244 4.60 9.39 8.71
N ARG A 245 4.94 8.66 7.64
CA ARG A 245 5.68 9.20 6.49
C ARG A 245 4.78 9.46 5.29
N VAL A 246 3.66 8.75 5.19
CA VAL A 246 2.59 9.03 4.23
C VAL A 246 1.29 9.21 5.00
N ILE A 247 0.58 10.32 4.76
CA ILE A 247 -0.61 10.69 5.51
C ILE A 247 -1.79 10.79 4.55
N ASN A 248 -2.79 9.94 4.77
CA ASN A 248 -4.08 10.03 4.10
C ASN A 248 -4.97 11.08 4.77
N THR A 249 -5.51 11.99 3.94
CA THR A 249 -6.53 12.96 4.33
C THR A 249 -7.76 12.78 3.44
N SER A 250 -8.77 12.11 3.97
CA SER A 250 -10.03 11.83 3.24
C SER A 250 -11.11 12.90 3.51
N TRP A 251 -10.68 14.14 3.72
CA TRP A 251 -11.50 15.30 4.03
C TRP A 251 -11.01 16.52 3.23
N ALA A 252 -11.91 17.48 3.01
CA ALA A 252 -11.63 18.68 2.25
C ALA A 252 -12.31 19.89 2.90
N VAL A 253 -11.60 21.01 2.96
CA VAL A 253 -12.10 22.33 3.39
C VAL A 253 -11.79 23.36 2.31
N CYS A 254 -12.53 24.45 2.28
CA CYS A 254 -12.47 25.41 1.16
C CYS A 254 -11.35 26.42 1.32
N ASN A 255 -10.94 26.61 2.57
CA ASN A 255 -9.82 27.44 2.95
C ASN A 255 -9.31 26.93 4.31
N MET A 256 -7.99 26.96 4.50
CA MET A 256 -7.31 26.63 5.76
C MET A 256 -7.29 27.77 6.80
N GLY A 257 -8.11 28.80 6.60
CA GLY A 257 -8.24 29.93 7.52
C GLY A 257 -7.04 30.88 7.47
N LYS A 258 -6.82 31.60 8.58
CA LYS A 258 -5.72 32.58 8.70
C LYS A 258 -4.32 31.98 8.63
N TYR A 259 -4.19 30.65 8.77
CA TYR A 259 -2.91 29.92 8.76
C TYR A 259 -2.60 29.30 7.38
N HIS A 260 -3.33 29.67 6.34
CA HIS A 260 -3.23 29.04 5.03
C HIS A 260 -1.79 29.02 4.50
N LYS A 261 -1.05 30.13 4.67
CA LYS A 261 0.31 30.26 4.15
C LYS A 261 1.31 29.47 4.99
N GLU A 262 1.19 29.54 6.31
CA GLU A 262 2.04 28.80 7.24
C GLU A 262 1.87 27.28 7.07
N ILE A 263 0.64 26.83 6.82
CA ILE A 263 0.33 25.43 6.49
C ILE A 263 0.99 25.04 5.17
N GLU A 264 0.88 25.85 4.12
CA GLU A 264 1.56 25.60 2.84
C GLU A 264 3.08 25.47 3.02
N ASP A 265 3.70 26.41 3.75
CA ASP A 265 5.14 26.39 3.99
C ASP A 265 5.57 25.16 4.81
N ARG A 266 4.75 24.72 5.78
CA ARG A 266 5.01 23.48 6.54
C ARG A 266 4.88 22.25 5.65
N ILE A 267 3.88 22.18 4.78
CA ILE A 267 3.70 21.08 3.82
C ILE A 267 4.92 20.99 2.90
N ASN A 268 5.41 22.14 2.41
CA ASN A 268 6.60 22.18 1.56
C ASN A 268 7.83 21.62 2.29
N GLU A 269 8.04 21.99 3.56
CA GLU A 269 9.15 21.45 4.36
C GLU A 269 9.00 19.93 4.58
N MET A 270 7.81 19.46 4.95
CA MET A 270 7.53 18.03 5.11
C MET A 270 7.81 17.26 3.81
N TYR A 271 7.44 17.81 2.66
CA TYR A 271 7.68 17.21 1.37
C TYR A 271 9.19 17.07 1.07
N GLU A 272 9.99 18.11 1.34
CA GLU A 272 11.45 18.05 1.19
C GLU A 272 12.10 17.03 2.14
N ASP A 273 11.52 16.83 3.33
CA ASP A 273 11.98 15.83 4.30
C ASP A 273 11.51 14.39 3.98
N GLY A 274 10.80 14.19 2.87
CA GLY A 274 10.36 12.87 2.42
C GLY A 274 9.03 12.40 3.01
N ILE A 275 8.20 13.33 3.51
CA ILE A 275 6.86 13.07 4.07
C ILE A 275 5.82 13.49 3.04
N LEU A 276 4.90 12.59 2.72
CA LEU A 276 3.86 12.82 1.72
C LEU A 276 2.48 12.95 2.38
N ILE A 277 1.71 13.93 1.94
CA ILE A 277 0.29 14.02 2.24
C ILE A 277 -0.47 13.64 0.98
N VAL A 278 -1.43 12.72 1.11
CA VAL A 278 -2.31 12.27 0.05
C VAL A 278 -3.72 12.69 0.42
N ALA A 279 -4.38 13.46 -0.44
CA ALA A 279 -5.65 14.08 -0.12
C ALA A 279 -6.72 13.78 -1.17
N GLY A 280 -7.93 13.47 -0.71
CA GLY A 280 -9.09 13.38 -1.59
C GLY A 280 -9.43 14.77 -2.12
N ALA A 281 -9.57 14.90 -3.44
CA ALA A 281 -9.76 16.20 -4.10
C ALA A 281 -11.02 16.98 -3.67
N GLY A 282 -11.98 16.30 -3.03
CA GLY A 282 -13.26 16.86 -2.67
C GLY A 282 -14.39 16.40 -3.59
N ASN A 283 -15.61 16.70 -3.19
CA ASN A 283 -16.81 16.41 -3.97
C ASN A 283 -17.49 17.75 -4.17
N ALA A 284 -17.91 18.10 -5.39
CA ALA A 284 -18.37 19.43 -5.83
C ALA A 284 -19.34 20.19 -4.88
N LYS A 285 -19.93 19.52 -3.89
CA LYS A 285 -20.80 20.08 -2.84
C LYS A 285 -20.08 20.80 -1.71
N ASN A 286 -18.75 20.68 -1.61
CA ASN A 286 -18.05 21.08 -0.39
C ASN A 286 -17.69 22.58 -0.32
N CYS A 287 -17.48 23.27 -1.46
CA CYS A 287 -16.74 24.54 -1.43
C CYS A 287 -17.31 25.84 -2.00
N ASN A 288 -18.51 25.84 -2.57
CA ASN A 288 -19.28 27.08 -2.75
C ASN A 288 -20.77 26.78 -2.75
N ARG A 289 -21.53 27.42 -1.84
CA ARG A 289 -23.00 27.36 -1.83
C ARG A 289 -23.66 28.48 -2.64
N GLU A 290 -22.91 29.53 -3.00
CA GLU A 290 -23.45 30.75 -3.59
C GLU A 290 -23.45 30.76 -5.13
N ASP A 291 -22.54 30.01 -5.78
CA ASP A 291 -22.34 30.04 -7.25
C ASP A 291 -22.73 28.73 -7.98
N ASP A 292 -23.72 28.00 -7.46
CA ASP A 292 -24.33 26.84 -8.14
C ASP A 292 -23.40 25.63 -8.42
N TYR A 293 -22.35 25.46 -7.60
CA TYR A 293 -21.48 24.28 -7.47
C TYR A 293 -20.58 23.97 -8.67
N ALA A 294 -19.37 24.55 -8.67
CA ALA A 294 -18.34 24.28 -9.67
C ALA A 294 -17.46 23.07 -9.24
N PRO A 295 -17.52 21.93 -9.94
CA PRO A 295 -16.68 20.76 -9.64
C PRO A 295 -15.20 20.99 -9.94
N ASP A 296 -14.80 22.15 -10.47
CA ASP A 296 -13.42 22.54 -10.73
C ASP A 296 -12.85 23.60 -9.79
N ASP A 297 -13.55 23.90 -8.69
CA ASP A 297 -13.01 24.68 -7.58
C ASP A 297 -11.76 24.03 -6.97
N TYR A 298 -11.07 24.75 -6.09
CA TYR A 298 -9.96 24.23 -5.28
C TYR A 298 -10.44 23.86 -3.87
N ALA A 299 -9.91 22.79 -3.31
CA ALA A 299 -10.19 22.37 -1.95
C ALA A 299 -8.92 21.87 -1.25
N TYR A 300 -8.81 22.13 0.03
CA TYR A 300 -7.58 21.96 0.81
C TYR A 300 -7.74 20.80 1.81
N PRO A 301 -6.67 20.03 2.08
CA PRO A 301 -5.28 20.28 1.65
C PRO A 301 -4.97 19.85 0.21
N ALA A 302 -5.89 19.21 -0.51
CA ALA A 302 -5.65 18.60 -1.82
C ALA A 302 -5.15 19.56 -2.91
N SER A 303 -5.43 20.86 -2.83
CA SER A 303 -4.99 21.83 -3.84
C SER A 303 -3.65 22.50 -3.54
N TYR A 304 -2.97 22.17 -2.43
CA TYR A 304 -1.59 22.60 -2.20
C TYR A 304 -0.63 21.88 -3.15
N GLU A 305 0.38 22.60 -3.68
CA GLU A 305 1.31 22.07 -4.70
C GLU A 305 2.05 20.79 -4.24
N LYS A 306 2.39 20.69 -2.96
CA LYS A 306 3.13 19.56 -2.38
C LYS A 306 2.25 18.56 -1.62
N VAL A 307 0.98 18.48 -2.01
CA VAL A 307 0.04 17.44 -1.58
C VAL A 307 -0.36 16.64 -2.81
N ILE A 308 -0.31 15.30 -2.70
CA ILE A 308 -0.76 14.42 -3.78
C ILE A 308 -2.29 14.45 -3.80
N SER A 309 -2.85 15.16 -4.78
CA SER A 309 -4.28 15.37 -4.97
C SER A 309 -4.91 14.23 -5.76
N VAL A 310 -5.90 13.56 -5.15
CA VAL A 310 -6.49 12.34 -5.72
C VAL A 310 -7.98 12.53 -6.01
N THR A 311 -8.34 12.50 -7.29
CA THR A 311 -9.75 12.41 -7.72
C THR A 311 -10.14 10.97 -8.09
N GLY A 312 -11.37 10.76 -8.54
CA GLY A 312 -11.94 9.43 -8.72
C GLY A 312 -12.31 9.04 -10.14
N VAL A 313 -12.27 7.74 -10.42
CA VAL A 313 -12.85 7.10 -11.60
C VAL A 313 -13.68 5.88 -11.20
N HIS A 314 -14.63 5.49 -12.05
CA HIS A 314 -15.42 4.28 -11.85
C HIS A 314 -14.71 3.03 -12.38
N SER A 315 -15.06 1.86 -11.83
CA SER A 315 -14.30 0.61 -12.02
C SER A 315 -15.06 -0.54 -12.68
N ARG A 316 -16.38 -0.42 -12.87
CA ARG A 316 -17.23 -1.60 -13.05
C ARG A 316 -17.33 -2.10 -14.50
N PHE A 317 -17.75 -1.24 -15.43
CA PHE A 317 -18.15 -1.70 -16.76
C PHE A 317 -17.16 -1.28 -17.83
N SER A 318 -16.49 -2.25 -18.46
CA SER A 318 -15.52 -1.99 -19.53
C SER A 318 -16.17 -1.47 -20.81
N SER A 319 -17.42 -1.88 -21.08
CA SER A 319 -18.23 -1.39 -22.20
C SER A 319 -19.50 -0.71 -21.71
N HIS A 320 -19.96 0.28 -22.46
CA HIS A 320 -21.27 0.89 -22.20
C HIS A 320 -22.41 -0.11 -22.39
N LEU A 321 -22.25 -1.08 -23.29
CA LEU A 321 -23.23 -2.14 -23.55
C LEU A 321 -23.56 -2.92 -22.26
N ASP A 322 -22.57 -3.15 -21.40
CA ASP A 322 -22.72 -3.92 -20.15
C ASP A 322 -23.45 -3.14 -19.03
N SER A 323 -23.71 -1.85 -19.24
CA SER A 323 -24.32 -0.94 -18.26
C SER A 323 -25.51 -0.15 -18.81
N THR A 324 -26.03 -0.57 -19.96
CA THR A 324 -27.04 0.18 -20.69
C THR A 324 -28.37 0.19 -19.94
N TYR A 325 -29.01 1.35 -19.86
CA TYR A 325 -30.36 1.51 -19.35
C TYR A 325 -31.14 2.52 -20.20
N ILE A 326 -32.47 2.53 -20.08
CA ILE A 326 -33.31 3.59 -20.63
C ILE A 326 -33.62 4.56 -19.49
N ASP A 327 -33.30 5.85 -19.65
CA ASP A 327 -33.59 6.87 -18.66
C ASP A 327 -35.07 7.28 -18.66
N THR A 328 -35.45 8.13 -17.69
CA THR A 328 -36.84 8.58 -17.52
C THR A 328 -37.38 9.40 -18.68
N GLU A 329 -36.52 9.88 -19.58
CA GLU A 329 -36.86 10.65 -20.77
C GLU A 329 -36.84 9.78 -22.04
N GLY A 330 -36.59 8.47 -21.91
CA GLY A 330 -36.57 7.51 -23.01
C GLY A 330 -35.24 7.43 -23.77
N TYR A 331 -34.17 8.05 -23.27
CA TYR A 331 -32.84 7.97 -23.88
C TYR A 331 -32.04 6.78 -23.37
N THR A 332 -31.20 6.22 -24.24
CA THR A 332 -30.22 5.20 -23.88
C THR A 332 -29.11 5.84 -23.05
N GLY A 333 -28.90 5.34 -21.83
CA GLY A 333 -27.84 5.75 -20.92
C GLY A 333 -26.91 4.59 -20.55
N ALA A 334 -25.77 4.92 -19.95
CA ALA A 334 -24.80 3.98 -19.38
C ALA A 334 -24.28 4.50 -18.04
N ARG A 335 -23.80 3.62 -17.15
CA ARG A 335 -23.32 4.01 -15.81
C ARG A 335 -22.02 3.33 -15.42
N HIS A 336 -21.26 3.99 -14.55
CA HIS A 336 -20.08 3.43 -13.87
C HIS A 336 -19.08 2.76 -14.83
N LEU A 337 -18.85 3.41 -15.97
CA LEU A 337 -17.89 2.93 -16.96
C LEU A 337 -16.47 2.97 -16.38
N LYS A 338 -15.73 1.89 -16.60
CA LYS A 338 -14.35 1.71 -16.17
C LYS A 338 -13.49 2.90 -16.65
N ASP A 339 -12.66 3.46 -15.79
CA ASP A 339 -11.76 4.59 -16.09
C ASP A 339 -12.44 5.93 -16.43
N ARG A 340 -13.77 6.04 -16.26
CA ARG A 340 -14.48 7.30 -16.49
C ARG A 340 -14.74 8.03 -15.19
N HIS A 341 -14.60 9.34 -15.26
CA HIS A 341 -14.76 10.23 -14.12
C HIS A 341 -16.25 10.44 -13.77
N ALA A 342 -17.10 10.62 -14.79
CA ALA A 342 -18.54 10.74 -14.59
C ALA A 342 -19.20 9.39 -14.27
N SER A 343 -20.26 9.41 -13.48
CA SER A 343 -21.01 8.20 -13.10
C SER A 343 -22.08 7.78 -14.10
N ASN A 344 -22.57 8.72 -14.91
CA ASN A 344 -23.68 8.54 -15.85
C ASN A 344 -23.36 9.13 -17.22
N PHE A 345 -23.85 8.47 -18.26
CA PHE A 345 -23.61 8.84 -19.65
C PHE A 345 -24.89 8.72 -20.47
N ALA A 346 -25.04 9.56 -21.48
CA ALA A 346 -25.95 9.31 -22.59
C ALA A 346 -25.21 8.63 -23.74
N ILE A 347 -25.90 7.70 -24.39
CA ILE A 347 -25.45 7.03 -25.61
C ILE A 347 -26.33 7.54 -26.75
N VAL A 348 -25.77 8.42 -27.59
CA VAL A 348 -26.51 8.96 -28.74
C VAL A 348 -26.52 7.94 -29.89
N LYS A 349 -27.39 8.15 -30.89
CA LYS A 349 -27.59 7.20 -32.02
C LYS A 349 -26.30 6.78 -32.75
N SER A 350 -25.27 7.62 -32.74
CA SER A 350 -23.96 7.30 -33.33
C SER A 350 -23.10 6.35 -32.49
N GLY A 351 -23.55 5.94 -31.31
CA GLY A 351 -22.76 5.18 -30.33
C GLY A 351 -21.82 6.04 -29.48
N LYS A 352 -21.80 7.37 -29.67
CA LYS A 352 -20.97 8.27 -28.88
C LYS A 352 -21.45 8.32 -27.42
N VAL A 353 -20.51 8.16 -26.50
CA VAL A 353 -20.69 8.27 -25.05
C VAL A 353 -20.54 9.73 -24.63
N ILE A 354 -21.53 10.29 -23.94
CA ILE A 354 -21.52 11.70 -23.50
C ILE A 354 -21.74 11.75 -21.99
N ALA A 355 -20.79 12.33 -21.24
CA ALA A 355 -20.92 12.49 -19.79
C ALA A 355 -22.13 13.37 -19.41
N LYS A 356 -22.97 12.85 -18.53
CA LYS A 356 -24.12 13.55 -17.94
C LYS A 356 -23.76 14.08 -16.55
N TYR A 357 -24.53 15.06 -16.08
CA TYR A 357 -24.46 15.56 -14.70
C TYR A 357 -23.06 16.03 -14.27
N GLN A 358 -22.34 16.71 -15.17
CA GLN A 358 -20.95 17.13 -14.95
C GLN A 358 -20.77 17.95 -13.67
N LYS A 359 -21.78 18.75 -13.25
CA LYS A 359 -21.75 19.50 -11.98
C LYS A 359 -21.80 18.66 -10.69
N TYR A 360 -22.15 17.37 -10.78
CA TYR A 360 -22.28 16.48 -9.62
C TYR A 360 -21.19 15.40 -9.56
N VAL A 361 -20.15 15.54 -10.39
CA VAL A 361 -19.00 14.64 -10.35
C VAL A 361 -18.07 14.97 -9.18
N MET A 362 -17.04 14.15 -9.00
CA MET A 362 -15.96 14.42 -8.06
C MET A 362 -15.16 15.64 -8.52
N GLN A 363 -14.39 16.26 -7.63
CA GLN A 363 -13.67 17.48 -7.98
C GLN A 363 -12.58 17.22 -9.03
N PHE A 364 -12.47 18.05 -10.05
CA PHE A 364 -11.49 17.95 -11.13
C PHE A 364 -10.93 19.33 -11.48
N ASN A 365 -9.63 19.53 -11.37
CA ASN A 365 -8.96 20.81 -11.63
C ASN A 365 -7.48 20.58 -11.96
N GLU A 366 -6.73 21.66 -12.18
CA GLU A 366 -5.31 21.59 -12.52
C GLU A 366 -4.42 21.14 -11.34
N SER A 367 -4.90 21.24 -10.09
CA SER A 367 -4.18 20.72 -8.92
C SER A 367 -4.29 19.20 -8.78
N ILE A 368 -5.15 18.52 -9.54
CA ILE A 368 -5.25 17.05 -9.48
C ILE A 368 -3.96 16.42 -10.01
N ASP A 369 -3.41 15.46 -9.26
CA ASP A 369 -2.20 14.73 -9.63
C ASP A 369 -2.48 13.37 -10.24
N ILE A 370 -3.50 12.66 -9.72
CA ILE A 370 -3.80 11.28 -10.09
C ILE A 370 -5.26 10.90 -9.77
N CYS A 371 -5.77 9.88 -10.45
CA CYS A 371 -7.07 9.28 -10.21
C CYS A 371 -6.94 7.91 -9.52
N ALA A 372 -7.94 7.54 -8.72
CA ALA A 372 -8.07 6.20 -8.16
C ALA A 372 -9.55 5.73 -8.17
N PRO A 373 -9.86 4.47 -7.84
CA PRO A 373 -11.24 4.00 -7.79
C PRO A 373 -12.10 4.81 -6.81
N ALA A 374 -13.22 5.32 -7.30
CA ALA A 374 -14.13 6.16 -6.53
C ALA A 374 -15.15 5.37 -5.69
N ARG A 375 -15.29 4.07 -5.94
CA ARG A 375 -16.32 3.22 -5.33
C ARG A 375 -15.77 1.84 -5.03
N SER A 376 -16.01 1.35 -3.83
CA SER A 376 -15.60 0.03 -3.37
C SER A 376 -16.57 -0.52 -2.32
N TYR A 377 -16.35 -1.76 -1.91
CA TYR A 377 -17.03 -2.39 -0.78
C TYR A 377 -16.64 -1.68 0.53
N LEU A 378 -17.63 -1.35 1.35
CA LEU A 378 -17.47 -0.58 2.58
C LEU A 378 -17.55 -1.49 3.81
N LEU A 379 -16.40 -2.05 4.20
CA LEU A 379 -16.25 -2.99 5.34
C LEU A 379 -16.92 -2.50 6.63
N GLY A 380 -16.80 -1.21 6.95
CA GLY A 380 -17.25 -0.64 8.22
C GLY A 380 -18.74 -0.34 8.28
N ASN A 381 -19.51 -0.41 7.20
CA ASN A 381 -20.87 0.15 7.19
C ASN A 381 -21.87 -0.60 8.08
N ASP A 382 -21.66 -1.91 8.29
CA ASP A 382 -22.49 -2.72 9.19
C ASP A 382 -22.34 -2.27 10.66
N LEU A 383 -21.20 -1.68 11.03
CA LEU A 383 -20.95 -1.14 12.38
C LEU A 383 -21.96 -0.05 12.78
N CYS A 384 -22.58 0.61 11.80
CA CYS A 384 -23.44 1.76 12.00
C CYS A 384 -24.90 1.48 11.62
N GLY A 385 -25.27 0.21 11.40
CA GLY A 385 -26.61 -0.21 10.99
C GLY A 385 -27.02 0.28 9.59
N ASN A 386 -26.05 0.51 8.69
CA ASN A 386 -26.32 1.00 7.35
C ASN A 386 -26.31 -0.16 6.33
N GLU A 387 -27.38 -0.27 5.54
CA GLU A 387 -27.53 -1.30 4.50
C GLU A 387 -26.70 -1.05 3.22
N THR A 388 -26.07 0.12 3.09
CA THR A 388 -25.29 0.46 1.89
C THR A 388 -23.95 -0.28 1.89
N ILE A 389 -23.83 -1.35 1.11
CA ILE A 389 -22.58 -2.15 1.04
C ILE A 389 -21.51 -1.60 0.08
N TYR A 390 -21.91 -0.79 -0.91
CA TYR A 390 -20.99 -0.14 -1.87
C TYR A 390 -21.19 1.36 -1.90
N GLY A 391 -20.12 2.09 -1.64
CA GLY A 391 -20.12 3.53 -1.72
C GLY A 391 -18.73 4.08 -1.99
N GLY A 392 -18.63 5.40 -1.93
CA GLY A 392 -17.39 6.12 -2.11
C GLY A 392 -17.60 7.42 -2.87
N ALA A 393 -16.63 8.29 -2.65
CA ALA A 393 -16.42 9.57 -3.30
C ALA A 393 -14.89 9.81 -3.30
N THR A 394 -14.40 11.04 -3.39
CA THR A 394 -12.95 11.28 -3.26
C THR A 394 -12.36 10.90 -1.89
N SER A 395 -13.18 10.74 -0.84
CA SER A 395 -12.72 10.21 0.44
C SER A 395 -12.25 8.74 0.37
N SER A 396 -12.69 8.01 -0.65
CA SER A 396 -12.29 6.62 -0.91
C SER A 396 -11.15 6.50 -1.92
N THR A 397 -10.74 7.59 -2.58
CA THR A 397 -9.69 7.56 -3.63
C THR A 397 -8.29 7.71 -3.06
N ALA A 398 -8.09 8.67 -2.15
CA ALA A 398 -6.83 8.90 -1.44
C ALA A 398 -6.23 7.66 -0.75
N PRO A 399 -7.01 6.79 -0.07
CA PRO A 399 -6.42 5.62 0.60
C PRO A 399 -5.82 4.59 -0.37
N TYR A 400 -6.29 4.49 -1.61
CA TYR A 400 -5.62 3.64 -2.62
C TYR A 400 -4.20 4.13 -2.89
N VAL A 401 -4.05 5.43 -3.17
CA VAL A 401 -2.76 6.03 -3.49
C VAL A 401 -1.83 5.98 -2.27
N THR A 402 -2.36 6.25 -1.08
CA THR A 402 -1.63 6.08 0.20
C THR A 402 -1.09 4.66 0.34
N GLY A 403 -1.92 3.64 0.10
CA GLY A 403 -1.50 2.25 0.17
C GLY A 403 -0.50 1.86 -0.93
N VAL A 404 -0.63 2.37 -2.16
CA VAL A 404 0.35 2.15 -3.23
C VAL A 404 1.71 2.74 -2.85
N ILE A 405 1.75 3.96 -2.28
CA ILE A 405 2.98 4.53 -1.72
C ILE A 405 3.55 3.62 -0.63
N GLY A 406 2.68 3.07 0.23
CA GLY A 406 3.05 2.06 1.22
C GLY A 406 3.80 0.87 0.63
N LEU A 407 3.27 0.29 -0.45
CA LEU A 407 3.92 -0.81 -1.17
C LEU A 407 5.24 -0.37 -1.85
N MET A 408 5.27 0.81 -2.46
CA MET A 408 6.47 1.35 -3.11
C MET A 408 7.64 1.51 -2.13
N TRP A 409 7.38 2.07 -0.93
CA TRP A 409 8.40 2.19 0.09
C TRP A 409 8.76 0.87 0.78
N SER A 410 7.89 -0.13 0.70
CA SER A 410 8.18 -1.48 1.21
C SER A 410 9.27 -2.17 0.38
N VAL A 411 9.31 -1.94 -0.94
CA VAL A 411 10.38 -2.43 -1.83
C VAL A 411 11.56 -1.47 -1.97
N ASN A 412 11.29 -0.16 -1.90
CA ASN A 412 12.31 0.87 -2.03
C ASN A 412 12.06 2.05 -1.09
N TYR A 413 12.56 1.92 0.14
CA TYR A 413 12.43 2.97 1.15
C TYR A 413 13.32 4.21 0.87
N CYS A 414 14.24 4.13 -0.11
CA CYS A 414 15.12 5.24 -0.49
C CYS A 414 14.43 6.33 -1.29
N LEU A 415 13.24 6.06 -1.84
CA LEU A 415 12.50 7.04 -2.62
C LEU A 415 12.22 8.29 -1.79
N ASP A 416 12.56 9.46 -2.34
CA ASP A 416 12.11 10.73 -1.80
C ASP A 416 10.68 11.07 -2.28
N SER A 417 10.11 12.19 -1.81
CA SER A 417 8.76 12.61 -2.17
C SER A 417 8.59 12.83 -3.67
N TYR A 418 9.58 13.49 -4.30
CA TYR A 418 9.57 13.78 -5.73
C TYR A 418 9.62 12.51 -6.58
N GLU A 419 10.45 11.54 -6.21
CA GLU A 419 10.56 10.27 -6.92
C GLU A 419 9.32 9.41 -6.74
N THR A 420 8.78 9.36 -5.52
CA THR A 420 7.54 8.63 -5.22
C THR A 420 6.40 9.16 -6.08
N GLU A 421 6.22 10.49 -6.12
CA GLU A 421 5.21 11.14 -6.95
C GLU A 421 5.46 10.96 -8.45
N SER A 422 6.73 11.03 -8.87
CA SER A 422 7.13 10.79 -10.26
C SER A 422 6.78 9.38 -10.71
N ILE A 423 7.08 8.36 -9.90
CA ILE A 423 6.74 6.97 -10.22
C ILE A 423 5.23 6.80 -10.35
N LEU A 424 4.44 7.33 -9.40
CA LEU A 424 2.97 7.26 -9.47
C LEU A 424 2.45 7.84 -10.80
N LYS A 425 2.96 9.02 -11.20
CA LYS A 425 2.53 9.72 -12.41
C LYS A 425 2.99 9.01 -13.69
N LEU A 426 4.27 8.63 -13.76
CA LEU A 426 4.87 7.95 -14.94
C LEU A 426 4.24 6.59 -15.21
N THR A 427 3.76 5.89 -14.17
CA THR A 427 3.23 4.52 -14.26
C THR A 427 1.71 4.45 -14.36
N SER A 428 1.01 5.57 -14.15
CA SER A 428 -0.44 5.65 -14.26
C SER A 428 -0.95 5.23 -15.66
N ALA A 429 -2.24 4.90 -15.75
CA ALA A 429 -2.97 4.68 -16.99
C ALA A 429 -3.54 6.00 -17.51
N ALA A 430 -3.34 6.29 -18.81
CA ALA A 430 -3.90 7.47 -19.45
C ALA A 430 -5.41 7.27 -19.61
N ILE A 431 -6.22 8.24 -19.17
CA ILE A 431 -7.69 8.13 -19.20
C ILE A 431 -8.39 9.29 -19.91
N ASP A 432 -7.71 10.41 -20.12
CA ASP A 432 -8.31 11.62 -20.70
C ASP A 432 -8.84 11.39 -22.13
N HIS A 433 -8.14 10.56 -22.90
CA HIS A 433 -8.51 10.23 -24.28
C HIS A 433 -9.72 9.29 -24.38
N LEU A 434 -10.21 8.75 -23.26
CA LEU A 434 -11.31 7.80 -23.26
C LEU A 434 -12.65 8.51 -23.54
N PRO A 435 -13.52 7.94 -24.40
CA PRO A 435 -14.86 8.49 -24.63
C PRO A 435 -15.64 8.66 -23.32
N GLY A 436 -16.25 9.83 -23.15
CA GLY A 436 -16.93 10.26 -21.94
C GLY A 436 -16.07 11.13 -21.01
N ASN A 437 -14.74 11.17 -21.17
CA ASN A 437 -13.85 12.00 -20.35
C ASN A 437 -13.49 13.34 -21.03
N GLU A 438 -13.97 13.62 -22.24
CA GLU A 438 -13.65 14.85 -22.97
C GLU A 438 -13.88 16.15 -22.16
N PRO A 439 -14.95 16.27 -21.34
CA PRO A 439 -15.16 17.48 -20.52
C PRO A 439 -14.14 17.69 -19.39
N PHE A 440 -13.37 16.67 -19.04
CA PHE A 440 -12.45 16.67 -17.91
C PHE A 440 -10.97 16.58 -18.33
N ALA A 441 -10.70 16.51 -19.63
CA ALA A 441 -9.35 16.36 -20.16
C ALA A 441 -8.42 17.48 -19.67
N GLY A 442 -7.21 17.12 -19.21
CA GLY A 442 -6.25 18.02 -18.56
C GLY A 442 -6.43 18.15 -17.04
N LYS A 443 -7.65 17.92 -16.55
CA LYS A 443 -8.04 18.13 -15.14
C LYS A 443 -8.16 16.84 -14.30
N LEU A 444 -7.74 15.70 -14.85
CA LEU A 444 -7.72 14.39 -14.17
C LEU A 444 -6.29 13.93 -13.81
N GLY A 445 -5.35 14.89 -13.75
CA GLY A 445 -3.96 14.62 -13.40
C GLY A 445 -3.24 13.75 -14.43
N SER A 446 -2.36 12.89 -13.93
CA SER A 446 -1.66 11.89 -14.75
C SER A 446 -2.55 10.73 -15.20
N GLY A 447 -3.80 10.67 -14.74
CA GLY A 447 -4.73 9.58 -14.99
C GLY A 447 -4.76 8.58 -13.85
N ARG A 448 -5.19 7.34 -14.10
CA ARG A 448 -5.48 6.39 -13.02
C ARG A 448 -4.23 5.67 -12.50
N VAL A 449 -4.08 5.58 -11.18
CA VAL A 449 -3.04 4.77 -10.54
C VAL A 449 -3.05 3.30 -10.99
N ASP A 450 -1.85 2.74 -11.21
CA ASP A 450 -1.57 1.33 -11.51
C ASP A 450 -0.58 0.83 -10.45
N ALA A 451 -1.08 0.11 -9.45
CA ALA A 451 -0.32 -0.32 -8.28
C ALA A 451 0.87 -1.19 -8.69
N PHE A 452 0.65 -2.15 -9.59
CA PHE A 452 1.70 -3.04 -10.06
C PHE A 452 2.83 -2.26 -10.75
N LYS A 453 2.51 -1.41 -11.72
CA LYS A 453 3.56 -0.66 -12.43
C LYS A 453 4.32 0.29 -11.51
N ALA A 454 3.63 0.94 -10.57
CA ALA A 454 4.25 1.82 -9.59
C ALA A 454 5.22 1.06 -8.67
N VAL A 455 4.76 -0.04 -8.06
CA VAL A 455 5.58 -0.86 -7.16
C VAL A 455 6.73 -1.53 -7.90
N LYS A 456 6.48 -2.01 -9.12
CA LYS A 456 7.52 -2.56 -10.00
C LYS A 456 8.59 -1.53 -10.33
N MET A 457 8.21 -0.31 -10.71
CA MET A 457 9.18 0.74 -11.00
C MET A 457 9.96 1.16 -9.75
N ALA A 458 9.31 1.23 -8.58
CA ALA A 458 9.97 1.50 -7.31
C ALA A 458 11.04 0.45 -6.99
N ARG A 459 10.72 -0.85 -7.16
CA ARG A 459 11.68 -1.94 -7.04
C ARG A 459 12.80 -1.81 -8.07
N ASP A 460 12.46 -1.69 -9.36
CA ASP A 460 13.42 -1.61 -10.47
C ASP A 460 14.42 -0.43 -10.32
N MET A 461 14.04 0.64 -9.63
CA MET A 461 14.94 1.75 -9.26
C MET A 461 16.01 1.38 -8.21
N LYS A 462 15.70 0.46 -7.28
CA LYS A 462 16.65 -0.02 -6.24
C LYS A 462 17.64 -1.04 -6.82
N GLU A 463 17.32 -1.67 -7.94
CA GLU A 463 18.06 -2.80 -8.47
C GLU A 463 19.49 -2.46 -8.92
N LEU A 464 20.44 -3.32 -8.52
CA LEU A 464 21.86 -3.11 -8.76
C LEU A 464 22.17 -2.96 -10.26
N MET A 465 21.50 -3.76 -11.10
CA MET A 465 21.63 -3.76 -12.55
C MET A 465 20.29 -3.61 -13.28
N GLY A 466 19.26 -3.09 -12.60
CA GLY A 466 17.90 -2.97 -13.15
C GLY A 466 17.74 -1.95 -14.27
N THR A 467 16.62 -2.04 -14.98
CA THR A 467 16.24 -1.05 -15.99
C THR A 467 14.87 -0.49 -15.69
N VAL A 468 14.80 0.82 -15.46
CA VAL A 468 13.55 1.56 -15.35
C VAL A 468 13.04 1.88 -16.75
N HIS A 469 11.83 1.42 -17.05
CA HIS A 469 11.17 1.68 -18.33
C HIS A 469 10.14 2.79 -18.18
N ILE A 470 10.33 3.88 -18.93
CA ILE A 470 9.38 5.00 -19.04
C ILE A 470 8.79 4.94 -20.44
N LYS A 471 7.47 4.77 -20.56
CA LYS A 471 6.86 4.56 -21.87
C LYS A 471 5.40 4.95 -22.02
N GLY A 472 5.02 5.30 -23.25
CA GLY A 472 3.64 5.31 -23.72
C GLY A 472 2.76 6.40 -23.13
N ARG A 473 3.34 7.52 -22.70
CA ARG A 473 2.62 8.65 -22.08
C ARG A 473 2.94 9.97 -22.78
N ASP A 474 2.01 10.92 -22.69
CA ASP A 474 2.19 12.32 -23.08
C ASP A 474 1.90 13.21 -21.88
N PHE A 475 2.91 13.92 -21.39
CA PHE A 475 2.81 14.82 -20.25
C PHE A 475 3.09 16.27 -20.68
N SER A 476 2.10 17.15 -20.46
CA SER A 476 2.21 18.60 -20.67
C SER A 476 2.49 19.39 -19.39
N ARG A 477 2.46 18.72 -18.24
CA ARG A 477 2.75 19.30 -16.92
C ARG A 477 3.42 18.28 -16.01
N PHE A 478 3.75 18.72 -14.79
CA PHE A 478 4.50 18.02 -13.74
C PHE A 478 6.02 18.03 -13.87
N HIS A 479 6.68 17.95 -12.72
CA HIS A 479 8.12 17.82 -12.60
C HIS A 479 8.46 16.38 -12.23
N PHE A 480 9.16 15.68 -13.12
CA PHE A 480 9.57 14.31 -12.93
C PHE A 480 11.03 14.23 -12.46
N LYS A 481 11.27 13.50 -11.38
CA LYS A 481 12.59 13.27 -10.80
C LYS A 481 12.80 11.79 -10.56
N LEU A 482 13.94 11.25 -11.02
CA LEU A 482 14.44 9.92 -10.69
C LEU A 482 15.95 10.07 -10.47
N LYS A 483 16.44 10.00 -9.23
CA LYS A 483 17.84 10.30 -8.87
C LYS A 483 18.49 9.31 -7.93
N ASN A 484 17.74 8.65 -7.06
CA ASN A 484 18.21 7.67 -6.09
C ASN A 484 18.43 6.30 -6.74
N SER A 485 19.27 6.31 -7.79
CA SER A 485 20.06 5.16 -8.23
C SER A 485 19.49 4.16 -9.25
N PRO A 486 18.57 4.50 -10.18
CA PRO A 486 18.23 3.55 -11.24
C PRO A 486 19.49 3.22 -12.04
N TYR A 487 19.75 1.93 -12.28
CA TYR A 487 20.98 1.54 -12.97
C TYR A 487 20.93 1.94 -14.45
N ASN A 488 19.86 1.53 -15.14
CA ASN A 488 19.53 2.00 -16.49
C ASN A 488 18.16 2.67 -16.51
N ILE A 489 17.99 3.66 -17.38
CA ILE A 489 16.68 4.21 -17.75
C ILE A 489 16.49 4.02 -19.25
N GLN A 490 15.35 3.46 -19.65
CA GLN A 490 14.94 3.40 -21.05
C GLN A 490 13.65 4.21 -21.21
N ILE A 491 13.68 5.17 -22.13
CA ILE A 491 12.55 6.03 -22.46
C ILE A 491 12.09 5.69 -23.87
N GLU A 492 10.81 5.35 -24.05
CA GLU A 492 10.28 4.84 -25.32
C GLU A 492 8.84 5.30 -25.54
N ASP A 493 8.50 5.80 -26.73
CA ASP A 493 7.13 6.28 -27.02
C ASP A 493 6.58 7.25 -25.94
N GLN A 494 7.44 8.15 -25.48
CA GLN A 494 7.19 9.01 -24.33
C GLN A 494 7.38 10.47 -24.68
N ILE A 495 6.37 11.30 -24.39
CA ILE A 495 6.38 12.73 -24.65
C ILE A 495 6.40 13.48 -23.31
N PHE A 496 7.33 14.42 -23.18
CA PHE A 496 7.34 15.47 -22.15
C PHE A 496 7.39 16.81 -22.88
N ARG A 497 6.37 17.64 -22.68
CA ARG A 497 6.20 18.92 -23.38
C ARG A 497 5.66 20.01 -22.47
N ASP A 498 5.65 21.24 -22.99
CA ASP A 498 5.11 22.41 -22.32
C ASP A 498 5.75 22.57 -20.91
N SER A 499 4.95 22.72 -19.87
CA SER A 499 5.42 22.89 -18.49
C SER A 499 6.00 21.62 -17.84
N SER A 500 6.06 20.48 -18.56
CA SER A 500 6.58 19.23 -18.01
C SER A 500 8.11 19.24 -17.92
N SER A 501 8.67 19.01 -16.72
CA SER A 501 10.12 18.95 -16.50
C SER A 501 10.62 17.54 -16.23
N VAL A 502 11.86 17.25 -16.63
CA VAL A 502 12.51 15.96 -16.42
C VAL A 502 13.87 16.15 -15.76
N ALA A 503 14.10 15.47 -14.64
CA ALA A 503 15.37 15.41 -13.92
C ALA A 503 15.74 13.95 -13.63
N PHE A 504 16.30 13.25 -14.62
CA PHE A 504 16.67 11.84 -14.50
C PHE A 504 18.17 11.66 -14.36
N SER A 505 18.57 10.82 -13.43
CA SER A 505 19.94 10.37 -13.24
C SER A 505 19.96 8.85 -13.17
N ALA A 506 20.91 8.22 -13.86
CA ALA A 506 21.11 6.78 -13.84
C ALA A 506 22.57 6.44 -13.54
N ARG A 507 22.85 5.27 -12.97
CA ARG A 507 24.24 4.87 -12.67
C ARG A 507 25.04 4.45 -13.90
N ASN A 508 24.38 3.89 -14.91
CA ASN A 508 25.05 3.31 -16.09
C ASN A 508 24.59 3.93 -17.40
N SER A 509 23.29 3.93 -17.72
CA SER A 509 22.83 4.46 -19.02
C SER A 509 21.43 5.05 -19.00
N ILE A 510 21.19 6.01 -19.89
CA ILE A 510 19.86 6.52 -20.24
C ILE A 510 19.71 6.39 -21.76
N VAL A 511 18.76 5.56 -22.20
CA VAL A 511 18.54 5.24 -23.61
C VAL A 511 17.21 5.84 -24.07
N LEU A 512 17.27 6.74 -25.06
CA LEU A 512 16.09 7.30 -25.72
C LEU A 512 15.77 6.45 -26.95
N LYS A 513 14.61 5.82 -26.96
CA LYS A 513 14.09 4.97 -28.05
C LYS A 513 13.09 5.72 -28.94
N PRO A 514 12.75 5.19 -30.13
CA PRO A 514 11.77 5.80 -31.03
C PRO A 514 10.46 6.19 -30.32
N GLY A 515 9.82 7.25 -30.83
CA GLY A 515 8.62 7.83 -30.22
C GLY A 515 8.88 8.73 -29.00
N THR A 516 10.12 8.80 -28.51
CA THR A 516 10.48 9.73 -27.42
C THR A 516 10.59 11.17 -27.91
N ARG A 517 9.91 12.10 -27.23
CA ARG A 517 10.00 13.55 -27.49
C ARG A 517 10.18 14.32 -26.18
N LEU A 518 11.32 14.99 -26.05
CA LEU A 518 11.64 15.87 -24.92
C LEU A 518 11.59 17.33 -25.42
N ALA A 519 10.46 18.00 -25.19
CA ALA A 519 10.18 19.34 -25.73
C ALA A 519 9.52 20.27 -24.69
N PRO A 520 10.13 20.49 -23.52
CA PRO A 520 9.61 21.46 -22.54
C PRO A 520 9.59 22.88 -23.11
N ASP A 521 8.71 23.73 -22.58
CA ASP A 521 8.73 25.17 -22.85
C ASP A 521 9.77 25.91 -21.99
N ALA A 522 9.85 27.24 -22.14
CA ALA A 522 10.85 28.08 -21.47
C ALA A 522 10.72 28.13 -19.94
N SER A 523 9.58 27.69 -19.36
CA SER A 523 9.37 27.60 -17.92
C SER A 523 9.87 26.29 -17.31
N SER A 524 10.29 25.34 -18.16
CA SER A 524 10.60 23.96 -17.77
C SER A 524 11.97 23.52 -18.31
N PHE A 525 12.41 22.31 -17.95
CA PHE A 525 13.74 21.81 -18.30
C PHE A 525 13.79 20.29 -18.49
N VAL A 526 14.82 19.84 -19.20
CA VAL A 526 15.23 18.42 -19.28
C VAL A 526 16.68 18.31 -18.83
N LYS A 527 16.91 17.53 -17.78
CA LYS A 527 18.22 17.20 -17.23
C LYS A 527 18.35 15.69 -17.15
N LEU A 528 19.19 15.14 -18.02
CA LEU A 528 19.59 13.73 -18.02
C LEU A 528 21.05 13.65 -17.60
N SER A 529 21.38 12.73 -16.70
CA SER A 529 22.76 12.59 -16.19
C SER A 529 23.11 11.14 -15.89
N ILE A 530 24.39 10.82 -15.99
CA ILE A 530 24.94 9.56 -15.50
C ILE A 530 25.76 9.86 -14.25
N ASP A 531 25.42 9.22 -13.14
CA ASP A 531 26.14 9.35 -11.87
C ASP A 531 26.40 7.95 -11.29
N PRO A 532 27.58 7.35 -11.56
CA PRO A 532 27.92 6.03 -11.04
C PRO A 532 28.23 6.05 -9.54
N SER A 533 28.32 7.22 -8.90
CA SER A 533 28.70 7.36 -7.49
C SER A 533 27.50 7.28 -6.52
N VAL A 534 26.26 7.29 -7.05
CA VAL A 534 25.06 7.17 -6.22
C VAL A 534 25.08 5.86 -5.46
N SER A 535 24.90 5.96 -4.14
CA SER A 535 24.89 4.79 -3.25
C SER A 535 23.77 3.80 -3.62
N THR A 536 24.07 2.52 -3.45
CA THR A 536 23.09 1.41 -3.51
C THR A 536 22.80 0.84 -2.12
N ALA A 537 23.23 1.53 -1.07
CA ALA A 537 22.97 1.10 0.30
C ALA A 537 21.46 1.12 0.59
N GLU A 538 21.01 0.19 1.42
CA GLU A 538 19.62 0.18 1.87
C GLU A 538 19.29 1.42 2.70
N CYS A 539 18.12 2.00 2.45
CA CYS A 539 17.57 3.06 3.27
C CYS A 539 16.62 2.47 4.31
N PHE A 540 16.69 3.02 5.52
CA PHE A 540 15.84 2.65 6.64
C PHE A 540 15.07 3.87 7.14
N PRO A 541 13.96 3.66 7.86
CA PRO A 541 13.27 4.73 8.58
C PRO A 541 14.25 5.58 9.38
N LYS A 542 14.33 6.87 9.04
CA LYS A 542 15.11 7.85 9.80
C LYS A 542 14.32 8.25 11.04
N PRO A 543 14.98 8.69 12.13
CA PRO A 543 14.29 9.29 13.27
C PRO A 543 13.38 10.43 12.80
N THR A 544 12.15 10.43 13.30
CA THR A 544 11.14 11.43 12.96
C THR A 544 11.62 12.84 13.31
N LYS A 545 11.67 13.73 12.32
CA LYS A 545 11.92 15.15 12.55
C LYS A 545 10.75 15.74 13.32
N LYS A 546 11.04 16.49 14.38
CA LYS A 546 10.02 17.22 15.14
C LYS A 546 9.84 18.59 14.52
N TYR A 547 8.60 18.90 14.20
CA TYR A 547 8.19 20.21 13.71
C TYR A 547 7.49 20.97 14.84
N GLU A 548 7.79 22.26 14.97
CA GLU A 548 6.96 23.13 15.83
C GLU A 548 5.59 23.29 15.17
N SER A 549 4.51 23.38 15.96
CA SER A 549 3.19 23.54 15.34
C SER A 549 3.08 24.91 14.68
N VAL A 550 2.46 24.97 13.50
CA VAL A 550 2.07 26.24 12.86
C VAL A 550 1.03 27.02 13.68
N TYR A 551 0.40 26.36 14.66
CA TYR A 551 -0.58 26.97 15.56
C TYR A 551 0.09 27.47 16.87
N PRO A 552 -0.25 28.68 17.35
CA PRO A 552 0.33 29.23 18.57
C PRO A 552 -0.11 28.44 19.83
N ALA A 553 0.78 28.36 20.82
CA ALA A 553 0.58 27.57 22.04
C ALA A 553 -0.69 27.94 22.84
N THR A 554 -1.23 29.15 22.72
CA THR A 554 -2.45 29.59 23.42
C THR A 554 -3.75 29.11 22.76
N GLU A 555 -3.73 28.79 21.45
CA GLU A 555 -4.85 28.12 20.76
C GLU A 555 -4.83 26.59 21.00
N SER A 556 -3.85 26.09 21.77
CA SER A 556 -3.86 24.69 22.24
C SER A 556 -4.88 24.42 23.35
N SER A 557 -5.63 25.44 23.81
CA SER A 557 -6.68 25.29 24.82
C SER A 557 -8.07 25.67 24.29
N SER A 558 -9.02 24.75 24.52
CA SER A 558 -10.43 24.75 24.10
C SER A 558 -10.63 24.30 22.63
N THR A 559 -11.25 23.18 22.28
CA THR A 559 -12.17 22.26 22.94
C THR A 559 -11.96 20.86 22.36
N THR A 560 -11.00 20.12 22.89
CA THR A 560 -11.08 18.67 22.87
C THR A 560 -11.14 18.26 24.33
N ARG A 561 -12.26 17.65 24.74
CA ARG A 561 -12.16 16.56 25.70
C ARG A 561 -11.24 15.56 25.02
N SER A 562 -9.93 15.75 25.19
CA SER A 562 -8.91 14.75 24.95
C SER A 562 -9.32 13.61 25.87
N THR A 563 -10.01 12.64 25.30
CA THR A 563 -9.95 11.26 25.73
C THR A 563 -8.47 10.90 25.76
N ARG A 564 -7.77 11.25 26.85
CA ARG A 564 -6.44 10.71 27.15
C ARG A 564 -6.58 9.21 26.99
N LEU A 565 -5.84 8.65 26.04
CA LEU A 565 -5.84 7.23 25.76
C LEU A 565 -5.32 6.52 27.00
N TYR A 566 -6.14 5.60 27.50
CA TYR A 566 -5.70 4.56 28.41
C TYR A 566 -5.30 3.43 27.49
N ASN A 567 -4.00 3.22 27.26
CA ASN A 567 -3.55 2.04 26.54
C ASN A 567 -3.34 0.95 27.58
N PHE A 568 -4.18 -0.08 27.57
CA PHE A 568 -3.91 -1.28 28.36
C PHE A 568 -2.95 -2.17 27.55
N LYS A 569 -1.81 -2.54 28.14
CA LYS A 569 -0.92 -3.51 27.50
C LYS A 569 -1.30 -4.89 28.02
N VAL A 570 -1.66 -5.80 27.13
CA VAL A 570 -1.99 -7.18 27.52
C VAL A 570 -0.81 -8.09 27.16
N ASN A 571 -0.24 -8.72 28.18
CA ASN A 571 0.71 -9.82 28.05
C ASN A 571 -0.03 -11.15 28.24
N TYR A 572 0.55 -12.21 27.70
CA TYR A 572 0.07 -13.56 27.94
C TYR A 572 1.24 -14.52 28.11
N SER A 573 1.06 -15.48 29.01
CA SER A 573 1.92 -16.66 29.16
C SER A 573 1.03 -17.91 29.22
N LYS A 574 1.55 -19.01 28.68
CA LYS A 574 0.92 -20.34 28.80
C LYS A 574 1.72 -21.12 29.84
N GLU A 575 1.06 -21.52 30.92
CA GLU A 575 1.56 -22.49 31.88
C GLU A 575 0.52 -23.62 31.92
N ASP A 576 0.90 -24.83 31.50
CA ASP A 576 0.00 -25.97 31.27
C ASP A 576 -1.13 -25.70 30.24
N GLU A 577 -2.37 -26.18 30.50
CA GLU A 577 -3.59 -25.90 29.72
C GLU A 577 -4.26 -24.57 30.11
N GLN A 578 -3.59 -23.75 30.93
CA GLN A 578 -4.09 -22.43 31.35
C GLN A 578 -3.28 -21.31 30.71
N ILE A 579 -3.97 -20.21 30.42
CA ILE A 579 -3.32 -18.95 30.04
C ILE A 579 -3.53 -17.95 31.15
N GLN A 580 -2.43 -17.34 31.55
CA GLN A 580 -2.44 -16.13 32.37
C GLN A 580 -2.46 -14.92 31.43
N VAL A 581 -3.55 -14.14 31.51
CA VAL A 581 -3.66 -12.85 30.81
C VAL A 581 -3.27 -11.75 31.78
N GLU A 582 -2.11 -11.12 31.58
CA GLU A 582 -1.65 -10.00 32.42
C GLU A 582 -1.94 -8.65 31.74
N VAL A 583 -2.72 -7.80 32.39
CA VAL A 583 -2.96 -6.44 31.92
C VAL A 583 -1.96 -5.48 32.59
N LEU A 584 -0.87 -5.18 31.88
CA LEU A 584 0.13 -4.18 32.23
C LEU A 584 -0.40 -2.76 32.00
N SER A 585 -0.47 -1.96 33.05
CA SER A 585 -0.95 -0.58 32.97
C SER A 585 0.05 0.39 32.31
N ALA A 586 -0.42 1.28 31.43
CA ALA A 586 0.33 2.46 30.97
C ALA A 586 -0.04 3.70 31.82
N THR A 587 0.98 4.29 32.45
CA THR A 587 1.06 5.60 33.16
C THR A 587 -0.27 6.28 33.58
N LEU A 588 -0.92 5.75 34.61
CA LEU A 588 -2.10 6.35 35.24
C LEU A 588 -1.75 7.19 36.47
N LYS A 589 -1.09 8.33 36.25
CA LYS A 589 -0.71 9.24 37.36
C LYS A 589 -1.89 9.94 38.06
N LYS A 590 -3.16 9.74 37.64
CA LYS A 590 -4.31 10.54 38.14
C LYS A 590 -5.61 9.78 38.49
N GLN A 591 -5.64 8.45 38.55
CA GLN A 591 -6.89 7.66 38.70
C GLN A 591 -6.75 6.54 39.76
N ARG A 592 -6.07 6.81 40.88
CA ARG A 592 -5.93 5.82 41.96
C ARG A 592 -7.32 5.49 42.54
N GLY A 593 -7.72 4.22 42.50
CA GLY A 593 -9.02 3.76 43.02
C GLY A 593 -10.18 3.65 42.00
N ALA A 594 -9.95 3.87 40.70
CA ALA A 594 -10.96 3.62 39.67
C ALA A 594 -10.97 2.14 39.23
N THR A 595 -12.15 1.59 38.90
CA THR A 595 -12.31 0.19 38.50
C THR A 595 -12.38 0.00 36.98
N PHE A 596 -11.93 -1.15 36.50
CA PHE A 596 -12.10 -1.62 35.13
C PHE A 596 -12.51 -3.10 35.12
N VAL A 597 -13.30 -3.51 34.14
CA VAL A 597 -13.79 -4.89 33.98
C VAL A 597 -13.08 -5.52 32.80
N VAL A 598 -12.47 -6.68 32.99
CA VAL A 598 -11.87 -7.48 31.92
C VAL A 598 -12.79 -8.66 31.62
N LYS A 599 -13.21 -8.82 30.37
CA LYS A 599 -14.01 -9.94 29.88
C LYS A 599 -13.21 -10.70 28.84
N ILE A 600 -13.18 -12.02 28.94
CA ILE A 600 -12.49 -12.90 28.01
C ILE A 600 -13.54 -13.71 27.27
N TYR A 601 -13.42 -13.82 25.95
CA TYR A 601 -14.32 -14.54 25.07
C TYR A 601 -13.56 -15.56 24.20
N THR A 602 -14.28 -16.56 23.71
CA THR A 602 -13.86 -17.41 22.60
C THR A 602 -13.82 -16.62 21.28
N PRO A 603 -13.22 -17.17 20.20
CA PRO A 603 -13.17 -16.53 18.88
C PRO A 603 -14.54 -16.21 18.28
N ASP A 604 -15.58 -16.98 18.63
CA ASP A 604 -16.98 -16.82 18.25
C ASP A 604 -17.78 -15.95 19.24
N ASN A 605 -17.10 -15.18 20.10
CA ASN A 605 -17.67 -14.22 21.06
C ASN A 605 -18.51 -14.82 22.20
N ARG A 606 -18.30 -16.08 22.58
CA ARG A 606 -18.87 -16.65 23.81
C ARG A 606 -18.01 -16.26 25.01
N LEU A 607 -18.63 -15.68 26.05
CA LEU A 607 -17.92 -15.27 27.26
C LEU A 607 -17.31 -16.49 27.99
N LEU A 608 -16.01 -16.44 28.23
CA LEU A 608 -15.22 -17.40 29.01
C LEU A 608 -15.10 -16.97 30.48
N LYS A 609 -14.73 -15.70 30.71
CA LYS A 609 -14.51 -15.16 32.07
C LYS A 609 -14.73 -13.66 32.10
N GLU A 610 -15.13 -13.14 33.26
CA GLU A 610 -15.31 -11.70 33.51
C GLU A 610 -14.85 -11.39 34.93
N GLU A 611 -14.01 -10.37 35.08
CA GLU A 611 -13.42 -9.99 36.38
C GLU A 611 -13.18 -8.47 36.46
N GLU A 612 -13.44 -7.88 37.63
CA GLU A 612 -13.27 -6.44 37.87
C GLU A 612 -12.00 -6.17 38.69
N PHE A 613 -11.25 -5.16 38.30
CA PHE A 613 -9.96 -4.77 38.90
C PHE A 613 -9.95 -3.29 39.27
N THR A 614 -9.06 -2.90 40.19
CA THR A 614 -8.88 -1.51 40.64
C THR A 614 -7.47 -1.00 40.32
N PHE A 615 -7.35 0.21 39.79
CA PHE A 615 -6.04 0.81 39.55
C PHE A 615 -5.27 1.17 40.84
N PRO A 616 -3.94 0.97 40.91
CA PRO A 616 -3.02 0.60 39.82
C PRO A 616 -2.61 -0.88 39.81
N GLU A 617 -3.43 -1.80 40.31
CA GLU A 617 -3.04 -3.20 40.45
C GLU A 617 -2.85 -3.87 39.08
N ASN A 618 -1.81 -4.68 38.94
CA ASN A 618 -1.68 -5.58 37.80
C ASN A 618 -2.82 -6.60 37.89
N ALA A 619 -3.57 -6.75 36.80
CA ALA A 619 -4.64 -7.72 36.70
C ALA A 619 -4.11 -8.99 36.04
N ALA A 620 -4.34 -10.14 36.64
CA ALA A 620 -4.04 -11.45 36.06
C ALA A 620 -5.30 -12.32 36.07
N ILE A 621 -5.65 -12.91 34.93
CA ILE A 621 -6.83 -13.77 34.79
C ILE A 621 -6.41 -15.11 34.20
N ASP A 622 -6.67 -16.17 34.95
CA ASP A 622 -6.50 -17.53 34.46
C ASP A 622 -7.78 -18.01 33.78
N ILE A 623 -7.62 -18.62 32.61
CA ILE A 623 -8.71 -19.20 31.83
C ILE A 623 -8.33 -20.59 31.32
N ASP A 624 -9.30 -21.49 31.38
CA ASP A 624 -9.24 -22.76 30.66
C ASP A 624 -9.59 -22.51 29.19
N ILE A 625 -8.69 -22.96 28.31
CA ILE A 625 -8.69 -22.66 26.88
C ILE A 625 -8.47 -23.92 26.04
N ASP A 626 -8.78 -25.11 26.58
CA ASP A 626 -8.58 -26.36 25.86
C ASP A 626 -9.22 -26.32 24.45
N GLY A 627 -8.41 -26.62 23.44
CA GLY A 627 -8.77 -26.57 22.02
C GLY A 627 -8.89 -25.18 21.36
N LEU A 628 -8.68 -24.06 22.07
CA LEU A 628 -8.78 -22.71 21.48
C LEU A 628 -7.47 -22.26 20.81
N LYS A 629 -7.57 -21.77 19.57
CA LYS A 629 -6.43 -21.13 18.86
C LYS A 629 -6.26 -19.64 19.21
N PHE A 630 -7.32 -19.00 19.68
CA PHE A 630 -7.34 -17.59 20.06
C PHE A 630 -8.36 -17.37 21.18
N CYS A 631 -8.20 -16.31 21.96
CA CYS A 631 -9.24 -15.73 22.79
C CYS A 631 -9.28 -14.20 22.62
N ASN A 632 -10.44 -13.59 22.84
CA ASN A 632 -10.64 -12.16 22.80
C ASN A 632 -10.73 -11.64 24.24
N VAL A 633 -10.12 -10.50 24.54
CA VAL A 633 -10.10 -9.85 25.85
C VAL A 633 -10.66 -8.45 25.69
N GLU A 634 -11.82 -8.16 26.25
CA GLU A 634 -12.40 -6.84 26.38
C GLU A 634 -12.01 -6.23 27.73
N ILE A 635 -11.62 -4.97 27.76
CA ILE A 635 -11.33 -4.21 28.97
C ILE A 635 -12.26 -3.00 28.96
N THR A 636 -13.21 -2.99 29.88
CA THR A 636 -14.21 -1.93 30.04
C THR A 636 -13.82 -1.01 31.18
N PHE A 637 -13.75 0.30 30.93
CA PHE A 637 -13.52 1.33 31.96
C PHE A 637 -14.59 2.41 31.84
N GLY A 638 -15.54 2.44 32.78
CA GLY A 638 -16.74 3.28 32.67
C GLY A 638 -17.55 2.91 31.42
N GLU A 639 -17.80 3.89 30.55
CA GLU A 639 -18.48 3.66 29.26
C GLU A 639 -17.53 3.20 28.14
N ARG A 640 -16.22 3.12 28.39
CA ARG A 640 -15.22 2.81 27.35
C ARG A 640 -14.87 1.34 27.34
N LYS A 641 -14.54 0.81 26.16
CA LYS A 641 -14.11 -0.58 25.94
C LYS A 641 -12.86 -0.61 25.06
N GLU A 642 -11.86 -1.39 25.46
CA GLU A 642 -10.69 -1.76 24.65
C GLU A 642 -10.73 -3.27 24.41
N PHE A 643 -10.25 -3.75 23.27
CA PHE A 643 -10.29 -5.18 22.95
C PHE A 643 -8.92 -5.66 22.45
N HIS A 644 -8.49 -6.82 22.93
CA HIS A 644 -7.23 -7.47 22.55
C HIS A 644 -7.53 -8.90 22.12
N ARG A 645 -6.94 -9.36 21.01
CA ARG A 645 -7.01 -10.79 20.63
C ARG A 645 -5.69 -11.45 20.93
N ILE A 646 -5.72 -12.47 21.78
CA ILE A 646 -4.56 -13.26 22.19
C ILE A 646 -4.49 -14.50 21.31
N LYS A 647 -3.37 -14.67 20.62
CA LYS A 647 -3.07 -15.90 19.87
C LYS A 647 -2.52 -16.94 20.84
N ILE A 648 -3.21 -18.06 20.94
CA ILE A 648 -2.85 -19.19 21.78
C ILE A 648 -1.92 -20.07 20.94
N ARG A 649 -0.62 -20.03 21.22
CA ARG A 649 0.35 -20.91 20.56
C ARG A 649 0.18 -22.33 21.12
N SER A 650 0.20 -23.33 20.23
CA SER A 650 0.17 -24.74 20.62
C SER A 650 1.42 -25.06 21.43
#